data_AF-A0A415H1E9-F1
#
_entry.id   AF-A0A415H1E9-F1
#
_cell.length_a   1.000
_cell.length_b   1.000
_cell.length_c   1.000
_cell.angle_alpha   90.00
_cell.angle_beta   90.00
_cell.angle_gamma   90.00
#
_symmetry.space_group_name_H-M   'P 1'
#
loop_
_entity.id
_entity.type
_entity.pdbx_description
1 polymer ?
#
loop_
_entity_poly.entity_id
_entity_poly.type
_entity_poly.pdbx_seq_one_letter_code
_entity_poly.pdbx_strand_id
1 'polypeptide(L)'
;MDILKEKIDANSFQTMKHIIFLTSTKNDKIRYFEKEEADKRFLPIGKEQKEEDAYTFQYPGEMLERYEEKIGDTVQIRRALAFALVTMSDFHEAQMYVGTQYENFLKRIEREAKTDIYLAGAMCFLTPSEKKQKFYYERIKSYSYKELAECMCILFLFKGKKEIWEMLKENVCSFFENERAVNIFQNAEMYIWFFRTYEKEIKKERKQIFSRLKLLVKMQHTHVKERSELFQQMRKAGYQKEEIFYLNLRMLQAAKEDKLETVSQITWERASESFCIFICNQEKEYSEELYQLCRELIQKHRSYEIKIGGYDGILGAMKWQVTVKNSKIYALLHTYAGERQANPSWFFIPSCKTQAKKIFSLLGKKDFDKKIRETLYNQSFTEQELQEYLKIYQELTDVDYIQQMLQEENYQNHKIFETFAEKNFLDPRQIIKELLTKGEGKAISEWEEPEKKKYGYILSYIEDLDTDLKFQTAKLLLDNRSMEEIRKEGKRNFLWKSVGIQEFYYRREYDKMNFLKLHLQPNQVLQLFFWIEESVYRFQPQKYFVFLLKVLEKEENLIWLPKEQAQDFWKKLMELGIEEAGSKKFRMLYMEKEEREKFYKEQEETAKQKKVAELEKQTKEAYQHFWKLQQEKTAEEIFWKIDSLFYSYQKEAYIKATVQFLKKYLEKVGWKLPKAAIWEYLKLLLNLGKKEGIEIATIKEWLIKTEVEDAYDGEGTHGDY
;
A
#
# COMPACT_ATOMS: atom_id res chain seq x y z
N MET A 1 -8.83 2.67 -42.70
CA MET A 1 -8.14 1.53 -43.31
C MET A 1 -6.69 1.99 -43.60
N ASP A 2 -5.75 1.10 -43.96
CA ASP A 2 -4.38 1.51 -44.31
C ASP A 2 -4.39 2.10 -45.73
N ILE A 3 -4.08 3.40 -45.85
CA ILE A 3 -4.28 4.17 -47.08
C ILE A 3 -3.32 3.76 -48.20
N LEU A 4 -2.18 3.14 -47.88
CA LEU A 4 -1.24 2.68 -48.89
C LEU A 4 -1.66 1.30 -49.40
N LYS A 5 -2.13 0.42 -48.50
CA LYS A 5 -2.63 -0.92 -48.86
C LYS A 5 -3.91 -0.89 -49.69
N GLU A 6 -4.71 0.18 -49.58
CA GLU A 6 -5.84 0.42 -50.49
C GLU A 6 -5.41 0.64 -51.96
N LYS A 7 -4.19 1.16 -52.16
CA LYS A 7 -3.71 1.62 -53.46
C LYS A 7 -2.69 0.68 -54.09
N ILE A 8 -1.95 -0.06 -53.27
CA ILE A 8 -0.89 -0.97 -53.67
C ILE A 8 -1.04 -2.27 -52.87
N ASP A 9 -1.04 -3.40 -53.58
CA ASP A 9 -1.10 -4.70 -52.92
C ASP A 9 0.24 -5.01 -52.22
N ALA A 10 0.25 -4.93 -50.88
CA ALA A 10 1.48 -5.07 -50.09
C ALA A 10 2.14 -6.44 -50.26
N ASN A 11 1.34 -7.50 -50.41
CA ASN A 11 1.86 -8.86 -50.57
C ASN A 11 2.58 -9.00 -51.92
N SER A 12 1.93 -8.62 -53.02
CA SER A 12 2.55 -8.63 -54.35
C SER A 12 3.82 -7.78 -54.39
N PHE A 13 3.82 -6.62 -53.73
CA PHE A 13 4.99 -5.74 -53.67
C PHE A 13 6.16 -6.43 -52.98
N GLN A 14 5.95 -7.00 -51.80
CA GLN A 14 7.00 -7.63 -51.02
C GLN A 14 7.45 -8.97 -51.63
N THR A 15 6.52 -9.78 -52.14
CA THR A 15 6.84 -11.03 -52.85
C THR A 15 7.71 -10.76 -54.07
N MET A 16 7.37 -9.77 -54.91
CA MET A 16 8.17 -9.43 -56.08
C MET A 16 9.58 -8.95 -55.68
N LYS A 17 9.70 -8.10 -54.64
CA LYS A 17 11.01 -7.68 -54.12
C LYS A 17 11.84 -8.86 -53.64
N HIS A 18 11.22 -9.77 -52.89
CA HIS A 18 11.88 -10.96 -52.38
C HIS A 18 12.37 -11.88 -53.50
N ILE A 19 11.54 -12.12 -54.54
CA ILE A 19 11.93 -12.94 -55.69
C ILE A 19 13.07 -12.29 -56.47
N ILE A 20 13.02 -10.98 -56.74
CA ILE A 20 14.12 -10.25 -57.41
C ILE A 20 15.41 -10.38 -56.58
N PHE A 21 15.31 -10.23 -55.26
CA PHE A 21 16.44 -10.38 -54.36
C PHE A 21 17.06 -11.79 -54.39
N LEU A 22 16.22 -12.84 -54.31
CA LEU A 22 16.69 -14.23 -54.34
C LEU A 22 17.35 -14.59 -55.66
N THR A 23 16.76 -14.16 -56.78
CA THR A 23 17.23 -14.46 -58.14
C THR A 23 18.43 -13.63 -58.57
N SER A 24 18.71 -12.51 -57.90
CA SER A 24 19.84 -11.66 -58.25
C SER A 24 21.20 -12.34 -58.00
N THR A 25 22.08 -12.25 -58.99
CA THR A 25 23.46 -12.76 -58.94
C THR A 25 24.46 -11.72 -58.46
N LYS A 26 24.02 -10.48 -58.18
CA LYS A 26 24.91 -9.40 -57.72
C LYS A 26 25.44 -9.66 -56.32
N ASN A 27 26.77 -9.57 -56.17
CA ASN A 27 27.47 -9.83 -54.91
C ASN A 27 27.07 -8.88 -53.76
N ASP A 28 26.65 -7.64 -54.08
CA ASP A 28 26.28 -6.63 -53.08
C ASP A 28 24.82 -6.76 -52.57
N LYS A 29 24.09 -7.80 -52.96
CA LYS A 29 22.67 -7.96 -52.60
C LYS A 29 22.42 -7.95 -51.09
N ILE A 30 23.30 -8.58 -50.30
CA ILE A 30 23.17 -8.64 -48.83
C ILE A 30 23.20 -7.24 -48.21
N ARG A 31 24.17 -6.40 -48.61
CA ARG A 31 24.31 -5.01 -48.14
C ARG A 31 23.13 -4.13 -48.56
N TYR A 32 22.48 -4.47 -49.66
CA TYR A 32 21.28 -3.77 -50.12
C TYR A 32 20.02 -4.20 -49.34
N PHE A 33 19.89 -5.47 -48.98
CA PHE A 33 18.82 -5.95 -48.10
C PHE A 33 18.88 -5.25 -46.73
N GLU A 34 20.08 -5.00 -46.21
CA GLU A 34 20.30 -4.16 -45.02
C GLU A 34 19.96 -2.67 -45.24
N LYS A 35 19.93 -2.20 -46.48
CA LYS A 35 19.50 -0.84 -46.85
C LYS A 35 17.99 -0.75 -47.02
N GLU A 36 17.37 -1.84 -47.47
CA GLU A 36 15.92 -2.03 -47.60
C GLU A 36 15.22 -2.01 -46.23
N GLU A 37 15.93 -2.37 -45.16
CA GLU A 37 15.52 -2.17 -43.76
C GLU A 37 15.02 -0.74 -43.48
N ALA A 38 15.54 0.28 -44.17
CA ALA A 38 15.09 1.66 -44.02
C ALA A 38 13.69 1.92 -44.63
N ASP A 39 13.26 1.08 -45.59
CA ASP A 39 12.00 1.19 -46.34
C ASP A 39 11.00 0.06 -46.02
N LYS A 40 11.37 -0.88 -45.14
CA LYS A 40 10.51 -2.00 -44.69
C LYS A 40 9.15 -1.57 -44.14
N ARG A 41 9.01 -0.30 -43.73
CA ARG A 41 7.80 0.29 -43.13
C ARG A 41 6.86 0.98 -44.13
N PHE A 42 7.24 1.16 -45.40
CA PHE A 42 6.35 1.82 -46.39
C PHE A 42 5.13 0.97 -46.75
N LEU A 43 5.31 -0.35 -46.90
CA LEU A 43 4.23 -1.33 -47.18
C LEU A 43 4.53 -2.65 -46.46
N PRO A 44 4.38 -2.71 -45.12
CA PRO A 44 4.73 -3.89 -44.35
C PRO A 44 3.69 -5.01 -44.51
N ILE A 45 4.15 -6.28 -44.52
CA ILE A 45 3.27 -7.47 -44.46
C ILE A 45 2.70 -7.62 -43.05
N GLY A 46 1.47 -8.14 -42.92
CA GLY A 46 0.88 -8.44 -41.61
C GLY A 46 1.57 -9.61 -40.91
N LYS A 47 1.68 -9.58 -39.58
CA LYS A 47 2.30 -10.64 -38.75
C LYS A 47 1.67 -12.03 -38.93
N GLU A 48 0.42 -12.13 -39.40
CA GLU A 48 -0.31 -13.40 -39.57
C GLU A 48 -0.05 -14.09 -40.92
N GLN A 49 0.59 -13.41 -41.87
CA GLN A 49 0.97 -14.00 -43.15
C GLN A 49 2.42 -14.46 -43.05
N LYS A 50 2.59 -15.74 -42.68
CA LYS A 50 3.90 -16.40 -42.67
C LYS A 50 4.51 -16.37 -44.08
N GLU A 51 5.85 -16.35 -44.15
CA GLU A 51 6.62 -16.58 -45.38
C GLU A 51 6.21 -17.85 -46.14
N GLU A 52 5.50 -18.78 -45.49
CA GLU A 52 5.01 -20.04 -46.06
C GLU A 52 3.86 -19.87 -47.08
N ASP A 53 3.16 -18.73 -47.11
CA ASP A 53 2.13 -18.42 -48.12
C ASP A 53 2.71 -17.65 -49.33
N ALA A 54 4.03 -17.70 -49.54
CA ALA A 54 4.65 -17.14 -50.72
C ALA A 54 4.10 -17.84 -51.97
N TYR A 55 3.34 -17.10 -52.77
CA TYR A 55 2.93 -17.53 -54.09
C TYR A 55 4.09 -18.22 -54.81
N THR A 56 3.85 -19.41 -55.35
CA THR A 56 4.83 -20.30 -56.01
C THR A 56 5.28 -19.71 -57.36
N PHE A 57 5.92 -18.55 -57.33
CA PHE A 57 6.64 -17.96 -58.45
C PHE A 57 8.12 -18.26 -58.28
N GLN A 58 8.75 -18.79 -59.32
CA GLN A 58 10.15 -19.21 -59.28
C GLN A 58 11.12 -18.07 -59.59
N TYR A 59 10.69 -17.10 -60.40
CA TYR A 59 11.52 -15.97 -60.83
C TYR A 59 10.65 -14.76 -61.24
N PRO A 60 11.22 -13.53 -61.33
CA PRO A 60 10.46 -12.30 -61.56
C PRO A 60 9.62 -12.32 -62.84
N GLY A 61 10.17 -12.84 -63.95
CA GLY A 61 9.46 -12.95 -65.22
C GLY A 61 8.21 -13.82 -65.18
N GLU A 62 8.22 -14.94 -64.43
CA GLU A 62 7.02 -15.76 -64.22
C GLU A 62 5.93 -14.96 -63.51
N MET A 63 6.31 -14.16 -62.51
CA MET A 63 5.37 -13.32 -61.79
C MET A 63 4.75 -12.26 -62.71
N LEU A 64 5.55 -11.63 -63.57
CA LEU A 64 5.03 -10.64 -64.53
C LEU A 64 4.10 -11.23 -65.60
N GLU A 65 4.25 -12.50 -65.93
CA GLU A 65 3.41 -13.20 -66.92
C GLU A 65 2.16 -13.82 -66.30
N ARG A 66 2.27 -14.39 -65.10
CA ARG A 66 1.24 -15.25 -64.49
C ARG A 66 0.58 -14.68 -63.24
N TYR A 67 0.83 -13.42 -62.89
CA TYR A 67 0.15 -12.79 -61.74
C TYR A 67 -1.38 -12.83 -61.89
N GLU A 68 -1.90 -12.63 -63.11
CA GLU A 68 -3.35 -12.65 -63.39
C GLU A 68 -3.98 -13.99 -63.02
N GLU A 69 -3.27 -15.10 -63.30
CA GLU A 69 -3.72 -16.46 -63.01
C GLU A 69 -3.61 -16.80 -61.52
N LYS A 70 -2.51 -16.41 -60.87
CA LYS A 70 -2.13 -16.90 -59.54
C LYS A 70 -2.57 -15.99 -58.40
N ILE A 71 -2.61 -14.68 -58.61
CA ILE A 71 -2.85 -13.68 -57.56
C ILE A 71 -3.94 -12.65 -57.93
N GLY A 72 -4.38 -12.65 -59.20
CA GLY A 72 -5.44 -11.79 -59.73
C GLY A 72 -4.93 -10.58 -60.53
N ASP A 73 -5.85 -9.93 -61.25
CA ASP A 73 -5.53 -8.84 -62.20
C ASP A 73 -6.08 -7.46 -61.76
N THR A 74 -5.80 -7.06 -60.52
CA THR A 74 -6.20 -5.74 -60.01
C THR A 74 -5.14 -4.66 -60.32
N VAL A 75 -5.57 -3.39 -60.39
CA VAL A 75 -4.62 -2.28 -60.58
C VAL A 75 -3.64 -2.16 -59.42
N GLN A 76 -4.07 -2.52 -58.20
CA GLN A 76 -3.22 -2.54 -57.00
C GLN A 76 -2.06 -3.52 -57.13
N ILE A 77 -2.30 -4.71 -57.71
CA ILE A 77 -1.26 -5.71 -57.98
C ILE A 77 -0.28 -5.17 -59.03
N ARG A 78 -0.79 -4.59 -60.13
CA ARG A 78 0.09 -4.03 -61.17
C ARG A 78 0.94 -2.87 -60.66
N ARG A 79 0.37 -1.99 -59.83
CA ARG A 79 1.13 -0.95 -59.11
C ARG A 79 2.20 -1.55 -58.22
N ALA A 80 1.87 -2.60 -57.45
CA ALA A 80 2.80 -3.29 -56.58
C ALA A 80 4.00 -3.87 -57.35
N LEU A 81 3.75 -4.59 -58.45
CA LEU A 81 4.78 -5.15 -59.31
C LEU A 81 5.66 -4.04 -59.93
N ALA A 82 5.05 -2.98 -60.46
CA ALA A 82 5.79 -1.85 -61.02
C ALA A 82 6.66 -1.14 -59.97
N PHE A 83 6.15 -0.94 -58.75
CA PHE A 83 6.90 -0.32 -57.65
C PHE A 83 8.05 -1.20 -57.18
N ALA A 84 7.84 -2.51 -57.11
CA ALA A 84 8.88 -3.46 -56.75
C ALA A 84 10.02 -3.44 -57.78
N LEU A 85 9.69 -3.43 -59.07
CA LEU A 85 10.68 -3.32 -60.16
C LEU A 85 11.50 -2.03 -60.07
N VAL A 86 10.86 -0.89 -59.78
CA VAL A 86 11.58 0.39 -59.62
C VAL A 86 12.47 0.36 -58.39
N THR A 87 11.93 -0.12 -57.26
CA THR A 87 12.68 -0.18 -56.00
C THR A 87 13.92 -1.04 -56.17
N MET A 88 13.78 -2.21 -56.81
CA MET A 88 14.84 -3.20 -57.01
C MET A 88 15.62 -2.99 -58.33
N SER A 89 15.58 -1.79 -58.92
CA SER A 89 16.22 -1.53 -60.23
C SER A 89 17.71 -1.87 -60.23
N ASP A 90 18.38 -1.69 -59.10
CA ASP A 90 19.81 -2.00 -58.93
C ASP A 90 20.11 -3.50 -58.98
N PHE A 91 19.12 -4.39 -58.85
CA PHE A 91 19.26 -5.85 -58.90
C PHE A 91 18.65 -6.46 -60.15
N HIS A 92 18.15 -5.61 -61.04
CA HIS A 92 17.53 -6.03 -62.28
C HIS A 92 18.57 -6.63 -63.24
N GLU A 93 18.33 -7.85 -63.73
CA GLU A 93 19.22 -8.53 -64.67
C GLU A 93 18.41 -9.20 -65.78
N ALA A 94 18.95 -9.19 -67.01
CA ALA A 94 18.22 -9.67 -68.18
C ALA A 94 17.80 -11.15 -68.07
N GLN A 95 18.61 -11.98 -67.41
CA GLN A 95 18.31 -13.40 -67.18
C GLN A 95 17.11 -13.66 -66.25
N MET A 96 16.58 -12.63 -65.57
CA MET A 96 15.38 -12.74 -64.75
C MET A 96 14.09 -12.82 -65.57
N TYR A 97 14.18 -12.68 -66.89
CA TYR A 97 13.04 -12.66 -67.81
C TYR A 97 13.30 -13.57 -69.00
N VAL A 98 12.28 -14.32 -69.40
CA VAL A 98 12.31 -15.21 -70.56
C VAL A 98 11.50 -14.59 -71.69
N GLY A 99 12.10 -14.48 -72.87
CA GLY A 99 11.42 -13.95 -74.05
C GLY A 99 10.96 -12.50 -73.87
N THR A 100 9.66 -12.24 -74.06
CA THR A 100 9.08 -10.88 -74.04
C THR A 100 8.29 -10.57 -72.77
N GLN A 101 8.49 -11.32 -71.68
CA GLN A 101 7.71 -11.18 -70.43
C GLN A 101 7.77 -9.75 -69.89
N TYR A 102 8.97 -9.20 -69.75
CA TYR A 102 9.19 -7.85 -69.23
C TYR A 102 8.61 -6.77 -70.15
N GLU A 103 8.85 -6.86 -71.46
CA GLU A 103 8.35 -5.91 -72.44
C GLU A 103 6.82 -5.91 -72.54
N ASN A 104 6.19 -7.08 -72.44
CA ASN A 104 4.74 -7.21 -72.47
C ASN A 104 4.12 -6.56 -71.22
N PHE A 105 4.70 -6.81 -70.05
CA PHE A 105 4.29 -6.14 -68.82
C PHE A 105 4.46 -4.62 -68.93
N LEU A 106 5.63 -4.12 -69.37
CA LEU A 106 5.86 -2.69 -69.55
C LEU A 106 4.89 -2.03 -70.53
N LYS A 107 4.57 -2.68 -71.67
CA LYS A 107 3.57 -2.16 -72.63
C LYS A 107 2.20 -2.03 -71.98
N ARG A 108 1.83 -2.94 -71.07
CA ARG A 108 0.58 -2.87 -70.32
C ARG A 108 0.61 -1.69 -69.34
N ILE A 109 1.65 -1.60 -68.51
CA ILE A 109 1.82 -0.49 -67.56
C ILE A 109 1.86 0.87 -68.28
N GLU A 110 2.49 0.97 -69.45
CA GLU A 110 2.55 2.20 -70.25
C GLU A 110 1.15 2.70 -70.66
N ARG A 111 0.23 1.80 -71.00
CA ARG A 111 -1.15 2.14 -71.36
C ARG A 111 -1.91 2.70 -70.16
N GLU A 112 -1.79 2.04 -69.01
CA GLU A 112 -2.51 2.41 -67.78
C GLU A 112 -1.93 3.67 -67.11
N ALA A 113 -0.61 3.89 -67.21
CA ALA A 113 0.09 5.08 -66.71
C ALA A 113 -0.41 6.40 -67.31
N LYS A 114 -1.17 6.36 -68.41
CA LYS A 114 -1.83 7.53 -68.99
C LYS A 114 -2.91 8.11 -68.09
N THR A 115 -3.50 7.31 -67.20
CA THR A 115 -4.56 7.73 -66.28
C THR A 115 -4.21 7.46 -64.82
N ASP A 116 -3.31 6.53 -64.55
CA ASP A 116 -2.88 6.13 -63.22
C ASP A 116 -1.58 6.86 -62.79
N ILE A 117 -1.65 7.69 -61.75
CA ILE A 117 -0.50 8.48 -61.30
C ILE A 117 0.60 7.62 -60.66
N TYR A 118 0.26 6.52 -60.01
CA TYR A 118 1.23 5.61 -59.40
C TYR A 118 2.06 4.92 -60.47
N LEU A 119 1.39 4.40 -61.51
CA LEU A 119 2.06 3.79 -62.65
C LEU A 119 2.83 4.83 -63.48
N ALA A 120 2.34 6.06 -63.62
CA ALA A 120 3.10 7.15 -64.22
C ALA A 120 4.40 7.43 -63.44
N GLY A 121 4.33 7.42 -62.10
CA GLY A 121 5.47 7.46 -61.19
C GLY A 121 6.51 6.38 -61.52
N ALA A 122 6.07 5.12 -61.58
CA ALA A 122 6.97 4.01 -61.86
C ALA A 122 7.57 4.09 -63.27
N MET A 123 6.78 4.53 -64.26
CA MET A 123 7.21 4.67 -65.66
C MET A 123 8.31 5.71 -65.87
N CYS A 124 8.51 6.66 -64.96
CA CYS A 124 9.68 7.54 -65.00
C CYS A 124 11.02 6.78 -64.89
N PHE A 125 11.00 5.59 -64.31
CA PHE A 125 12.19 4.75 -64.12
C PHE A 125 12.20 3.52 -65.02
N LEU A 126 11.03 2.92 -65.29
CA LEU A 126 10.94 1.66 -66.03
C LEU A 126 11.11 1.80 -67.55
N THR A 127 10.81 2.98 -68.12
CA THR A 127 10.92 3.17 -69.58
C THR A 127 12.35 3.47 -70.01
N PRO A 128 12.87 2.82 -71.07
CA PRO A 128 14.22 3.10 -71.58
C PRO A 128 14.31 4.41 -72.40
N SER A 129 13.17 5.02 -72.76
CA SER A 129 13.15 6.22 -73.60
C SER A 129 13.18 7.50 -72.75
N GLU A 130 14.25 8.29 -72.86
CA GLU A 130 14.36 9.59 -72.18
C GLU A 130 13.18 10.53 -72.47
N LYS A 131 12.66 10.52 -73.71
CA LYS A 131 11.50 11.31 -74.10
C LYS A 131 10.25 10.90 -73.31
N LYS A 132 10.05 9.59 -73.10
CA LYS A 132 8.96 9.07 -72.28
C LYS A 132 9.18 9.34 -70.79
N GLN A 133 10.41 9.21 -70.29
CA GLN A 133 10.75 9.56 -68.90
C GLN A 133 10.39 11.02 -68.59
N LYS A 134 10.80 11.96 -69.46
CA LYS A 134 10.45 13.38 -69.35
C LYS A 134 8.93 13.62 -69.41
N PHE A 135 8.22 12.92 -70.31
CA PHE A 135 6.76 13.01 -70.40
C PHE A 135 6.07 12.62 -69.08
N TYR A 136 6.44 11.49 -68.49
CA TYR A 136 5.86 11.06 -67.22
C TYR A 136 6.28 11.97 -66.06
N TYR A 137 7.50 12.49 -66.07
CA TYR A 137 7.96 13.43 -65.06
C TYR A 137 7.16 14.74 -65.07
N GLU A 138 6.93 15.33 -66.24
CA GLU A 138 6.08 16.53 -66.36
C GLU A 138 4.62 16.24 -65.99
N ARG A 139 4.14 15.02 -66.23
CA ARG A 139 2.82 14.59 -65.76
C ARG A 139 2.75 14.59 -64.23
N ILE A 140 3.74 14.03 -63.54
CA ILE A 140 3.81 14.02 -62.07
C ILE A 140 3.83 15.45 -61.52
N LYS A 141 4.54 16.35 -62.18
CA LYS A 141 4.65 17.77 -61.80
C LYS A 141 3.37 18.56 -61.99
N SER A 142 2.60 18.27 -63.03
CA SER A 142 1.33 18.95 -63.36
C SER A 142 0.10 18.27 -62.76
N TYR A 143 0.28 17.12 -62.11
CA TYR A 143 -0.83 16.37 -61.51
C TYR A 143 -1.43 17.09 -60.30
N SER A 144 -2.75 17.16 -60.27
CA SER A 144 -3.50 17.65 -59.10
C SER A 144 -3.68 16.48 -58.13
N TYR A 145 -2.79 16.41 -57.15
CA TYR A 145 -2.84 15.40 -56.08
C TYR A 145 -4.10 15.57 -55.24
N LYS A 146 -4.81 14.47 -55.02
CA LYS A 146 -6.12 14.42 -54.37
C LYS A 146 -6.10 13.79 -52.99
N GLU A 147 -5.10 12.96 -52.70
CA GLU A 147 -5.00 12.24 -51.43
C GLU A 147 -3.55 12.05 -50.97
N LEU A 148 -3.36 11.86 -49.67
CA LEU A 148 -2.02 11.65 -49.08
C LEU A 148 -1.30 10.43 -49.68
N ALA A 149 -2.03 9.35 -49.99
CA ALA A 149 -1.45 8.11 -50.51
C ALA A 149 -0.72 8.33 -51.85
N GLU A 150 -1.24 9.20 -52.73
CA GLU A 150 -0.59 9.56 -53.99
C GLU A 150 0.76 10.25 -53.72
N CYS A 151 0.79 11.24 -52.81
CA CYS A 151 2.02 11.92 -52.45
C CYS A 151 3.05 10.96 -51.84
N MET A 152 2.63 10.10 -50.90
CA MET A 152 3.52 9.14 -50.25
C MET A 152 4.15 8.17 -51.24
N CYS A 153 3.37 7.67 -52.21
CA CYS A 153 3.86 6.77 -53.25
C CYS A 153 4.84 7.43 -54.22
N ILE A 154 4.58 8.67 -54.64
CA ILE A 154 5.54 9.39 -55.50
C ILE A 154 6.81 9.74 -54.72
N LEU A 155 6.68 10.19 -53.47
CA LEU A 155 7.85 10.44 -52.61
C LEU A 155 8.69 9.17 -52.43
N PHE A 156 8.05 8.01 -52.22
CA PHE A 156 8.72 6.73 -52.11
C PHE A 156 9.53 6.38 -53.37
N LEU A 157 8.92 6.44 -54.56
CA LEU A 157 9.61 6.13 -55.82
C LEU A 157 10.79 7.07 -56.11
N PHE A 158 10.68 8.34 -55.72
CA PHE A 158 11.69 9.36 -55.96
C PHE A 158 12.50 9.70 -54.70
N LYS A 159 12.63 8.75 -53.77
CA LYS A 159 13.37 8.95 -52.52
C LYS A 159 14.77 9.54 -52.77
N GLY A 160 15.11 10.58 -52.01
CA GLY A 160 16.39 11.30 -52.15
C GLY A 160 16.46 12.33 -53.28
N LYS A 161 15.42 12.47 -54.13
CA LYS A 161 15.33 13.53 -55.15
C LYS A 161 14.73 14.80 -54.52
N LYS A 162 15.56 15.82 -54.33
CA LYS A 162 15.15 17.06 -53.66
C LYS A 162 14.03 17.77 -54.43
N GLU A 163 14.08 17.75 -55.76
CA GLU A 163 13.10 18.42 -56.63
C GLU A 163 11.68 17.91 -56.40
N ILE A 164 11.51 16.60 -56.12
CA ILE A 164 10.20 16.01 -55.86
C ILE A 164 9.68 16.39 -54.47
N TRP A 165 10.55 16.45 -53.46
CA TRP A 165 10.16 17.01 -52.16
C TRP A 165 9.66 18.45 -52.31
N GLU A 166 10.42 19.31 -53.00
CA GLU A 166 10.05 20.71 -53.20
C GLU A 166 8.70 20.87 -53.92
N MET A 167 8.39 19.96 -54.84
CA MET A 167 7.11 19.91 -55.56
C MET A 167 5.95 19.52 -54.64
N LEU A 168 6.11 18.47 -53.81
CA LEU A 168 5.00 17.85 -53.09
C LEU A 168 4.80 18.35 -51.66
N LYS A 169 5.80 19.01 -51.05
CA LYS A 169 5.81 19.36 -49.63
C LYS A 169 4.59 20.16 -49.16
N GLU A 170 4.05 21.05 -49.99
CA GLU A 170 2.87 21.86 -49.63
C GLU A 170 1.58 21.02 -49.68
N ASN A 171 1.46 20.10 -50.66
CA ASN A 171 0.36 19.13 -50.71
C ASN A 171 0.39 18.22 -49.49
N VAL A 172 1.56 17.68 -49.14
CA VAL A 172 1.74 16.84 -47.95
C VAL A 172 1.33 17.59 -46.68
N CYS A 173 1.79 18.83 -46.51
CA CYS A 173 1.35 19.69 -45.40
C CYS A 173 -0.17 19.83 -45.36
N SER A 174 -0.78 20.18 -46.49
CA SER A 174 -2.23 20.34 -46.61
C SER A 174 -2.97 19.06 -46.23
N PHE A 175 -2.50 17.88 -46.65
CA PHE A 175 -3.15 16.61 -46.29
C PHE A 175 -3.00 16.28 -44.80
N PHE A 176 -1.84 16.47 -44.18
CA PHE A 176 -1.71 16.32 -42.72
C PHE A 176 -2.49 17.40 -41.94
N GLU A 177 -2.88 18.50 -42.58
CA GLU A 177 -3.74 19.54 -42.03
C GLU A 177 -5.23 19.22 -42.14
N ASN A 178 -5.67 18.81 -43.33
CA ASN A 178 -7.06 18.66 -43.76
C ASN A 178 -7.59 17.22 -43.68
N GLU A 179 -6.76 16.20 -43.96
CA GLU A 179 -7.13 14.79 -43.90
C GLU A 179 -6.95 14.21 -42.49
N ARG A 180 -7.64 14.78 -41.49
CA ARG A 180 -7.86 14.06 -40.21
C ARG A 180 -8.58 12.71 -40.37
N ALA A 181 -8.99 12.36 -41.58
CA ALA A 181 -9.56 11.07 -41.94
C ALA A 181 -8.56 9.91 -41.95
N VAL A 182 -7.24 10.17 -41.99
CA VAL A 182 -6.23 9.10 -41.94
C VAL A 182 -6.12 8.56 -40.52
N ASN A 183 -6.64 7.35 -40.32
CA ASN A 183 -6.61 6.69 -39.03
C ASN A 183 -5.15 6.33 -38.64
N ILE A 184 -4.61 7.02 -37.63
CA ILE A 184 -3.23 6.84 -37.15
C ILE A 184 -2.97 5.41 -36.68
N PHE A 185 -3.95 4.76 -36.04
CA PHE A 185 -3.82 3.38 -35.56
C PHE A 185 -3.60 2.37 -36.69
N GLN A 186 -4.10 2.68 -37.89
CA GLN A 186 -3.98 1.83 -39.08
C GLN A 186 -2.83 2.24 -40.01
N ASN A 187 -2.26 3.43 -39.83
CA ASN A 187 -1.26 4.01 -40.74
C ASN A 187 0.07 4.36 -40.03
N ALA A 188 0.31 3.81 -38.83
CA ALA A 188 1.49 4.14 -38.02
C ALA A 188 2.81 3.92 -38.76
N GLU A 189 2.93 2.84 -39.53
CA GLU A 189 4.15 2.50 -40.26
C GLU A 189 4.46 3.50 -41.38
N MET A 190 3.44 3.99 -42.09
CA MET A 190 3.59 5.08 -43.07
C MET A 190 4.10 6.36 -42.40
N TYR A 191 3.52 6.73 -41.24
CA TYR A 191 3.99 7.89 -40.48
C TYR A 191 5.46 7.74 -40.10
N ILE A 192 5.83 6.59 -39.53
CA ILE A 192 7.22 6.31 -39.13
C ILE A 192 8.16 6.42 -40.33
N TRP A 193 7.83 5.73 -41.44
CA TRP A 193 8.62 5.78 -42.66
C TRP A 193 8.80 7.21 -43.18
N PHE A 194 7.72 7.98 -43.29
CA PHE A 194 7.74 9.33 -43.85
C PHE A 194 8.59 10.28 -43.00
N PHE A 195 8.36 10.31 -41.68
CA PHE A 195 9.08 11.23 -40.79
C PHE A 195 10.54 10.86 -40.58
N ARG A 196 10.90 9.58 -40.73
CA ARG A 196 12.31 9.13 -40.77
C ARG A 196 12.99 9.53 -42.07
N THR A 197 12.32 9.29 -43.20
CA THR A 197 12.90 9.51 -44.54
C THR A 197 13.10 10.99 -44.83
N TYR A 198 12.12 11.83 -44.49
CA TYR A 198 12.10 13.26 -44.81
C TYR A 198 12.42 14.17 -43.62
N GLU A 199 13.04 13.63 -42.57
CA GLU A 199 13.34 14.38 -41.34
C GLU A 199 14.17 15.65 -41.61
N LYS A 200 15.22 15.51 -42.44
CA LYS A 200 16.16 16.60 -42.74
C LYS A 200 15.49 17.68 -43.57
N GLU A 201 14.68 17.29 -44.53
CA GLU A 201 13.89 18.14 -45.42
C GLU A 201 12.89 18.96 -44.59
N ILE A 202 12.07 18.30 -43.75
CA ILE A 202 11.08 18.94 -42.89
C ILE A 202 11.73 19.93 -41.91
N LYS A 203 12.88 19.57 -41.32
CA LYS A 203 13.59 20.45 -40.37
C LYS A 203 14.12 21.74 -41.02
N LYS A 204 14.47 21.70 -42.31
CA LYS A 204 15.01 22.85 -43.07
C LYS A 204 13.94 23.86 -43.48
N GLU A 205 12.68 23.45 -43.56
CA GLU A 205 11.59 24.34 -43.98
C GLU A 205 11.37 25.48 -42.98
N ARG A 206 11.09 26.69 -43.44
CA ARG A 206 10.88 27.87 -42.57
C ARG A 206 9.42 28.34 -42.51
N LYS A 207 8.59 28.00 -43.50
CA LYS A 207 7.19 28.43 -43.55
C LYS A 207 6.39 27.84 -42.39
N GLN A 208 5.41 28.59 -41.89
CA GLN A 208 4.59 28.19 -40.74
C GLN A 208 3.71 26.95 -41.01
N ILE A 209 3.33 26.71 -42.26
CA ILE A 209 2.56 25.52 -42.70
C ILE A 209 3.29 24.19 -42.39
N PHE A 210 4.60 24.21 -42.19
CA PHE A 210 5.38 23.02 -41.81
C PHE A 210 5.44 22.79 -40.29
N SER A 211 4.85 23.69 -39.49
CA SER A 211 4.91 23.60 -38.02
C SER A 211 4.39 22.27 -37.50
N ARG A 212 3.25 21.78 -38.02
CA ARG A 212 2.66 20.48 -37.63
C ARG A 212 3.59 19.31 -37.94
N LEU A 213 4.17 19.25 -39.15
CA LEU A 213 5.13 18.21 -39.51
C LEU A 213 6.37 18.22 -38.60
N LYS A 214 6.85 19.42 -38.23
CA LYS A 214 7.95 19.55 -37.27
C LYS A 214 7.61 19.05 -35.88
N LEU A 215 6.34 19.15 -35.43
CA LEU A 215 5.91 18.57 -34.15
C LEU A 215 6.00 17.05 -34.20
N LEU A 216 5.52 16.43 -35.28
CA LEU A 216 5.58 14.98 -35.48
C LEU A 216 7.02 14.48 -35.55
N VAL A 217 7.91 15.21 -36.23
CA VAL A 217 9.36 14.95 -36.22
C VAL A 217 9.94 15.02 -34.81
N LYS A 218 9.45 15.86 -33.90
CA LYS A 218 9.96 15.87 -32.51
C LYS A 218 9.54 14.62 -31.72
N MET A 219 8.38 14.03 -32.02
CA MET A 219 7.85 12.87 -31.29
C MET A 219 8.72 11.63 -31.44
N GLN A 220 9.50 11.52 -32.51
CA GLN A 220 10.36 10.36 -32.75
C GLN A 220 11.66 10.35 -31.92
N HIS A 221 11.95 11.42 -31.16
CA HIS A 221 13.17 11.56 -30.35
C HIS A 221 12.88 11.82 -28.87
N THR A 222 11.63 12.08 -28.48
CA THR A 222 11.32 12.50 -27.11
C THR A 222 10.03 11.87 -26.62
N HIS A 223 10.06 11.39 -25.38
CA HIS A 223 8.87 10.94 -24.67
C HIS A 223 7.91 12.12 -24.40
N VAL A 224 6.69 12.00 -24.90
CA VAL A 224 5.64 13.02 -24.75
C VAL A 224 4.84 12.75 -23.48
N LYS A 225 4.82 13.72 -22.56
CA LYS A 225 4.04 13.71 -21.31
C LYS A 225 2.83 14.63 -21.45
N GLU A 226 1.72 14.38 -20.76
CA GLU A 226 0.52 15.26 -20.83
C GLU A 226 0.82 16.72 -20.49
N ARG A 227 1.72 16.95 -19.53
CA ARG A 227 2.16 18.29 -19.13
C ARG A 227 3.23 18.92 -20.03
N SER A 228 3.73 18.20 -21.04
CA SER A 228 4.79 18.71 -21.91
C SER A 228 4.25 19.73 -22.90
N GLU A 229 5.10 20.68 -23.28
CA GLU A 229 4.77 21.68 -24.30
C GLU A 229 4.42 21.01 -25.64
N LEU A 230 5.16 19.96 -26.03
CA LEU A 230 4.91 19.20 -27.25
C LEU A 230 3.50 18.57 -27.24
N PHE A 231 3.05 18.02 -26.12
CA PHE A 231 1.68 17.50 -25.98
C PHE A 231 0.64 18.61 -26.20
N GLN A 232 0.82 19.77 -25.57
CA GLN A 232 -0.12 20.89 -25.72
C GLN A 232 -0.16 21.43 -27.16
N GLN A 233 1.00 21.50 -27.83
CA GLN A 233 1.09 21.88 -29.23
C GLN A 233 0.37 20.86 -30.14
N MET A 234 0.54 19.56 -29.89
CA MET A 234 -0.16 18.50 -30.62
C MET A 234 -1.68 18.54 -30.40
N ARG A 235 -2.14 18.80 -29.17
CA ARG A 235 -3.57 19.01 -28.87
C ARG A 235 -4.14 20.21 -29.63
N LYS A 236 -3.42 21.34 -29.67
CA LYS A 236 -3.79 22.52 -30.47
C LYS A 236 -3.82 22.22 -31.97
N ALA A 237 -2.93 21.33 -32.44
CA ALA A 237 -2.93 20.86 -33.82
C ALA A 237 -4.07 19.86 -34.13
N GLY A 238 -4.84 19.43 -33.13
CA GLY A 238 -6.05 18.64 -33.30
C GLY A 238 -5.96 17.16 -32.98
N TYR A 239 -4.81 16.69 -32.52
CA TYR A 239 -4.60 15.28 -32.20
C TYR A 239 -5.26 14.90 -30.87
N GLN A 240 -5.88 13.72 -30.84
CA GLN A 240 -6.45 13.16 -29.63
C GLN A 240 -5.36 12.58 -28.72
N LYS A 241 -5.66 12.42 -27.42
CA LYS A 241 -4.65 11.99 -26.45
C LYS A 241 -4.11 10.59 -26.79
N GLU A 242 -5.04 9.72 -27.17
CA GLU A 242 -4.82 8.35 -27.64
C GLU A 242 -3.85 8.31 -28.81
N GLU A 243 -4.09 9.16 -29.80
CA GLU A 243 -3.28 9.26 -31.02
C GLU A 243 -1.87 9.74 -30.70
N ILE A 244 -1.74 10.75 -29.84
CA ILE A 244 -0.45 11.29 -29.42
C ILE A 244 0.37 10.21 -28.72
N PHE A 245 -0.21 9.51 -27.74
CA PHE A 245 0.51 8.47 -27.01
C PHE A 245 0.86 7.27 -27.87
N TYR A 246 -0.09 6.79 -28.67
CA TYR A 246 0.13 5.68 -29.58
C TYR A 246 1.22 6.02 -30.61
N LEU A 247 1.15 7.18 -31.25
CA LEU A 247 2.14 7.58 -32.24
C LEU A 247 3.52 7.82 -31.61
N ASN A 248 3.59 8.44 -30.43
CA ASN A 248 4.85 8.63 -29.72
C ASN A 248 5.51 7.30 -29.38
N LEU A 249 4.73 6.34 -28.86
CA LEU A 249 5.18 4.98 -28.59
C LEU A 249 5.74 4.32 -29.85
N ARG A 250 4.96 4.29 -30.95
CA ARG A 250 5.33 3.61 -32.18
C ARG A 250 6.58 4.23 -32.83
N MET A 251 6.66 5.56 -32.86
CA MET A 251 7.83 6.27 -33.39
C MET A 251 9.10 6.04 -32.56
N LEU A 252 8.99 6.01 -31.21
CA LEU A 252 10.11 5.73 -30.32
C LEU A 252 10.53 4.26 -30.36
N GLN A 253 9.58 3.34 -30.50
CA GLN A 253 9.86 1.93 -30.71
C GLN A 253 10.68 1.74 -32.00
N ALA A 254 10.20 2.30 -33.12
CA ALA A 254 10.95 2.26 -34.38
C ALA A 254 12.32 2.95 -34.26
N ALA A 255 12.40 4.08 -33.54
CA ALA A 255 13.68 4.74 -33.27
C ALA A 255 14.70 3.80 -32.63
N LYS A 256 14.22 3.00 -31.67
CA LYS A 256 15.03 2.09 -30.89
C LYS A 256 15.44 0.86 -31.70
N GLU A 257 14.53 0.30 -32.49
CA GLU A 257 14.81 -0.77 -33.46
C GLU A 257 15.86 -0.34 -34.49
N ASP A 258 15.78 0.90 -34.96
CA ASP A 258 16.73 1.50 -35.91
C ASP A 258 18.03 1.98 -35.24
N LYS A 259 18.20 1.73 -33.93
CA LYS A 259 19.39 2.06 -33.13
C LYS A 259 19.78 3.56 -33.15
N LEU A 260 18.80 4.47 -33.19
CA LEU A 260 19.07 5.91 -33.10
C LEU A 260 19.62 6.29 -31.73
N GLU A 261 20.83 6.84 -31.69
CA GLU A 261 21.54 7.25 -30.47
C GLU A 261 20.72 8.20 -29.58
N THR A 262 19.87 9.04 -30.19
CA THR A 262 19.02 10.00 -29.46
C THR A 262 17.92 9.35 -28.62
N VAL A 263 17.61 8.06 -28.82
CA VAL A 263 16.52 7.36 -28.13
C VAL A 263 17.06 6.21 -27.28
N SER A 264 17.12 6.46 -25.98
CA SER A 264 17.50 5.43 -24.99
C SER A 264 16.38 4.42 -24.74
N GLN A 265 16.76 3.27 -24.18
CA GLN A 265 15.82 2.24 -23.71
C GLN A 265 14.78 2.84 -22.73
N ILE A 266 15.24 3.66 -21.78
CA ILE A 266 14.40 4.34 -20.79
C ILE A 266 13.36 5.25 -21.47
N THR A 267 13.72 5.95 -22.53
CA THR A 267 12.79 6.85 -23.24
C THR A 267 11.64 6.06 -23.86
N TRP A 268 11.93 4.91 -24.46
CA TRP A 268 10.92 4.03 -25.01
C TRP A 268 10.08 3.37 -23.91
N GLU A 269 10.70 2.87 -22.83
CA GLU A 269 10.00 2.30 -21.66
C GLU A 269 9.01 3.29 -21.03
N ARG A 270 9.40 4.57 -20.89
CA ARG A 270 8.50 5.62 -20.37
C ARG A 270 7.31 5.89 -21.29
N ALA A 271 7.51 5.81 -22.60
CA ALA A 271 6.41 5.94 -23.57
C ALA A 271 5.47 4.73 -23.49
N SER A 272 6.01 3.52 -23.38
CA SER A 272 5.26 2.27 -23.15
C SER A 272 4.44 2.33 -21.87
N GLU A 273 5.05 2.76 -20.76
CA GLU A 273 4.37 2.96 -19.46
C GLU A 273 3.22 3.97 -19.60
N SER A 274 3.48 5.13 -20.20
CA SER A 274 2.47 6.18 -20.37
C SER A 274 1.29 5.72 -21.22
N PHE A 275 1.58 4.98 -22.29
CA PHE A 275 0.55 4.41 -23.16
C PHE A 275 -0.31 3.37 -22.41
N CYS A 276 0.30 2.40 -21.72
CA CYS A 276 -0.43 1.38 -20.97
C CYS A 276 -1.27 1.99 -19.83
N ILE A 277 -0.71 2.92 -19.06
CA ILE A 277 -1.44 3.64 -18.01
C ILE A 277 -2.62 4.40 -18.61
N PHE A 278 -2.40 5.10 -19.73
CA PHE A 278 -3.45 5.88 -20.36
C PHE A 278 -4.59 4.98 -20.86
N ILE A 279 -4.30 3.95 -21.65
CA ILE A 279 -5.31 3.03 -22.21
C ILE A 279 -6.06 2.29 -21.10
N CYS A 280 -5.36 1.81 -20.07
CA CYS A 280 -5.97 1.05 -18.98
C CYS A 280 -6.82 1.90 -18.01
N ASN A 281 -6.84 3.23 -18.17
CA ASN A 281 -7.67 4.14 -17.37
C ASN A 281 -8.95 4.61 -18.09
N GLN A 282 -9.16 4.18 -19.33
CA GLN A 282 -10.27 4.67 -20.15
C GLN A 282 -11.55 3.90 -19.87
N GLU A 283 -12.66 4.64 -19.88
CA GLU A 283 -13.99 4.04 -19.84
C GLU A 283 -14.39 3.46 -21.20
N LYS A 284 -14.02 4.14 -22.30
CA LYS A 284 -14.28 3.64 -23.65
C LYS A 284 -13.48 2.37 -23.96
N GLU A 285 -14.11 1.47 -24.69
CA GLU A 285 -13.45 0.28 -25.23
C GLU A 285 -12.67 0.63 -26.50
N TYR A 286 -11.50 0.00 -26.65
CA TYR A 286 -10.66 0.10 -27.84
C TYR A 286 -10.73 -1.20 -28.67
N SER A 287 -10.06 -1.16 -29.83
CA SER A 287 -9.88 -2.34 -30.68
C SER A 287 -8.97 -3.36 -30.00
N GLU A 288 -9.09 -4.63 -30.40
CA GLU A 288 -8.36 -5.73 -29.75
C GLU A 288 -6.84 -5.60 -29.95
N GLU A 289 -6.42 -5.01 -31.08
CA GLU A 289 -5.01 -4.78 -31.39
C GLU A 289 -4.33 -3.85 -30.37
N LEU A 290 -5.06 -2.86 -29.82
CA LEU A 290 -4.51 -1.98 -28.79
C LEU A 290 -4.35 -2.68 -27.45
N TYR A 291 -5.29 -3.56 -27.07
CA TYR A 291 -5.15 -4.37 -25.87
C TYR A 291 -4.04 -5.41 -26.01
N GLN A 292 -3.90 -6.00 -27.19
CA GLN A 292 -2.79 -6.90 -27.51
C GLN A 292 -1.45 -6.17 -27.44
N LEU A 293 -1.37 -4.92 -27.95
CA LEU A 293 -0.17 -4.10 -27.79
C LEU A 293 0.14 -3.81 -26.31
N CYS A 294 -0.85 -3.48 -25.49
CA CYS A 294 -0.64 -3.32 -24.05
C CYS A 294 -0.10 -4.62 -23.42
N ARG A 295 -0.65 -5.79 -23.80
CA ARG A 295 -0.18 -7.10 -23.33
C ARG A 295 1.29 -7.35 -23.70
N GLU A 296 1.65 -7.12 -24.97
CA GLU A 296 3.02 -7.24 -25.47
C GLU A 296 3.98 -6.33 -24.70
N LEU A 297 3.59 -5.08 -24.45
CA LEU A 297 4.42 -4.12 -23.71
C LEU A 297 4.59 -4.51 -22.24
N ILE A 298 3.51 -4.91 -21.55
CA ILE A 298 3.57 -5.36 -20.15
C ILE A 298 4.48 -6.58 -20.02
N GLN A 299 4.43 -7.52 -20.97
CA GLN A 299 5.30 -8.69 -20.99
C GLN A 299 6.76 -8.32 -21.29
N LYS A 300 6.99 -7.50 -22.32
CA LYS A 300 8.33 -7.08 -22.75
C LYS A 300 9.03 -6.24 -21.69
N HIS A 301 8.29 -5.46 -20.93
CA HIS A 301 8.78 -4.61 -19.85
C HIS A 301 8.28 -5.06 -18.48
N ARG A 302 8.24 -6.38 -18.28
CA ARG A 302 7.92 -6.98 -16.97
C ARG A 302 8.97 -6.61 -15.91
N SER A 303 10.23 -6.50 -16.34
CA SER A 303 11.32 -5.91 -15.59
C SER A 303 12.08 -4.93 -16.48
N TYR A 304 12.25 -3.69 -16.03
CA TYR A 304 13.13 -2.70 -16.62
C TYR A 304 14.59 -3.05 -16.31
N GLU A 305 15.52 -2.67 -17.19
CA GLU A 305 16.96 -2.74 -16.92
C GLU A 305 17.36 -1.76 -15.80
N ILE A 306 16.74 -0.58 -15.81
CA ILE A 306 16.91 0.48 -14.81
C ILE A 306 15.54 0.83 -14.29
N LYS A 307 15.34 0.79 -12.96
CA LYS A 307 14.05 1.10 -12.35
C LYS A 307 13.59 2.51 -12.72
N ILE A 308 12.35 2.63 -13.19
CA ILE A 308 11.74 3.91 -13.55
C ILE A 308 10.75 4.29 -12.45
N GLY A 309 10.93 5.45 -11.83
CA GLY A 309 10.05 5.91 -10.75
C GLY A 309 10.03 5.00 -9.51
N GLY A 310 11.07 4.17 -9.33
CA GLY A 310 11.14 3.16 -8.26
C GLY A 310 10.44 1.83 -8.57
N TYR A 311 9.80 1.71 -9.74
CA TYR A 311 9.09 0.50 -10.16
C TYR A 311 10.00 -0.44 -10.96
N ASP A 312 9.77 -1.74 -10.78
CA ASP A 312 10.51 -2.78 -11.48
C ASP A 312 10.05 -2.95 -12.93
N GLY A 313 8.81 -2.61 -13.28
CA GLY A 313 8.27 -2.76 -14.63
C GLY A 313 6.94 -2.04 -14.82
N ILE A 314 6.35 -2.16 -16.00
CA ILE A 314 5.09 -1.46 -16.34
C ILE A 314 3.95 -1.84 -15.39
N LEU A 315 3.83 -3.12 -15.02
CA LEU A 315 2.76 -3.59 -14.13
C LEU A 315 2.85 -2.92 -12.75
N GLY A 316 4.05 -2.81 -12.18
CA GLY A 316 4.29 -2.09 -10.94
C GLY A 316 4.02 -0.59 -11.04
N ALA A 317 4.38 0.04 -12.16
CA ALA A 317 4.11 1.47 -12.40
C ALA A 317 2.61 1.77 -12.51
N MET A 318 1.84 0.86 -13.10
CA MET A 318 0.39 0.97 -13.21
C MET A 318 -0.31 0.85 -11.85
N LYS A 319 0.27 0.15 -10.87
CA LYS A 319 -0.38 -0.29 -9.63
C LYS A 319 -1.23 0.79 -8.96
N TRP A 320 -0.71 2.00 -8.80
CA TRP A 320 -1.39 3.11 -8.12
C TRP A 320 -1.91 4.19 -9.07
N GLN A 321 -1.75 4.00 -10.38
CA GLN A 321 -2.11 4.98 -11.41
C GLN A 321 -3.28 4.52 -12.27
N VAL A 322 -3.65 3.24 -12.21
CA VAL A 322 -4.71 2.64 -13.04
C VAL A 322 -5.94 2.31 -12.21
N THR A 323 -7.09 2.82 -12.65
CA THR A 323 -8.43 2.43 -12.20
C THR A 323 -9.16 1.77 -13.37
N VAL A 324 -9.53 0.49 -13.20
CA VAL A 324 -10.19 -0.29 -14.24
C VAL A 324 -11.65 0.16 -14.38
N LYS A 325 -12.04 0.58 -15.59
CA LYS A 325 -13.38 1.14 -15.88
C LYS A 325 -14.15 0.42 -16.99
N ASN A 326 -13.55 -0.58 -17.62
CA ASN A 326 -14.23 -1.40 -18.62
C ASN A 326 -13.79 -2.87 -18.55
N SER A 327 -14.64 -3.76 -19.06
CA SER A 327 -14.46 -5.20 -18.96
C SER A 327 -13.31 -5.75 -19.81
N LYS A 328 -12.92 -5.06 -20.91
CA LYS A 328 -11.77 -5.50 -21.73
C LYS A 328 -10.45 -5.26 -21.02
N ILE A 329 -10.31 -4.12 -20.33
CA ILE A 329 -9.16 -3.85 -19.46
C ILE A 329 -9.14 -4.84 -18.28
N TYR A 330 -10.30 -5.14 -17.70
CA TYR A 330 -10.40 -6.20 -16.69
C TYR A 330 -9.84 -7.52 -17.23
N ALA A 331 -10.29 -7.95 -18.41
CA ALA A 331 -9.80 -9.18 -19.05
C ALA A 331 -8.30 -9.15 -19.35
N LEU A 332 -7.77 -8.00 -19.81
CA LEU A 332 -6.34 -7.79 -20.03
C LEU A 332 -5.55 -7.96 -18.73
N LEU A 333 -5.96 -7.30 -17.64
CA LEU A 333 -5.22 -7.30 -16.38
C LEU A 333 -5.42 -8.58 -15.57
N HIS A 334 -6.55 -9.27 -15.74
CA HIS A 334 -6.85 -10.52 -15.02
C HIS A 334 -5.81 -11.61 -15.28
N THR A 335 -5.14 -11.60 -16.46
CA THR A 335 -4.03 -12.52 -16.74
C THR A 335 -2.83 -12.35 -15.80
N TYR A 336 -2.80 -11.27 -15.00
CA TYR A 336 -1.75 -10.95 -14.04
C TYR A 336 -2.24 -10.96 -12.58
N ALA A 337 -3.43 -11.48 -12.28
CA ALA A 337 -4.04 -11.41 -10.95
C ALA A 337 -3.23 -12.08 -9.82
N GLY A 338 -2.34 -13.02 -10.15
CA GLY A 338 -1.43 -13.67 -9.20
C GLY A 338 -0.08 -12.96 -9.01
N GLU A 339 0.19 -11.89 -9.74
CA GLU A 339 1.49 -11.22 -9.68
C GLU A 339 1.58 -10.25 -8.49
N ARG A 340 2.72 -10.26 -7.77
CA ARG A 340 2.96 -9.35 -6.63
C ARG A 340 2.85 -7.86 -7.01
N GLN A 341 3.14 -7.53 -8.27
CA GLN A 341 3.07 -6.16 -8.79
C GLN A 341 1.64 -5.71 -9.11
N ALA A 342 0.68 -6.64 -9.24
CA ALA A 342 -0.71 -6.29 -9.56
C ALA A 342 -1.39 -5.56 -8.40
N ASN A 343 -2.36 -4.70 -8.72
CA ASN A 343 -3.24 -4.10 -7.71
C ASN A 343 -4.48 -5.00 -7.53
N PRO A 344 -4.79 -5.47 -6.31
CA PRO A 344 -6.03 -6.19 -6.04
C PRO A 344 -7.29 -5.45 -6.48
N SER A 345 -7.30 -4.10 -6.44
CA SER A 345 -8.47 -3.30 -6.80
C SER A 345 -8.86 -3.36 -8.28
N TRP A 346 -7.94 -3.77 -9.16
CA TRP A 346 -8.22 -3.96 -10.58
C TRP A 346 -9.22 -5.08 -10.84
N PHE A 347 -9.37 -5.99 -9.88
CA PHE A 347 -10.18 -7.20 -10.02
C PHE A 347 -11.53 -7.09 -9.31
N PHE A 348 -11.88 -5.90 -8.81
CA PHE A 348 -13.19 -5.63 -8.24
C PHE A 348 -14.26 -5.64 -9.33
N ILE A 349 -15.44 -6.16 -8.99
CA ILE A 349 -16.56 -6.24 -9.93
C ILE A 349 -17.29 -4.90 -9.92
N PRO A 350 -17.45 -4.22 -11.08
CA PRO A 350 -18.07 -2.92 -11.16
C PRO A 350 -19.59 -3.00 -10.94
N SER A 351 -20.20 -1.95 -10.39
CA SER A 351 -21.66 -1.82 -10.24
C SER A 351 -22.41 -1.62 -11.56
N CYS A 352 -21.72 -1.53 -12.70
CA CYS A 352 -22.37 -1.45 -14.00
C CYS A 352 -22.78 -2.85 -14.48
N LYS A 353 -24.09 -3.13 -14.55
CA LYS A 353 -24.64 -4.44 -14.96
C LYS A 353 -24.03 -4.98 -16.27
N THR A 354 -23.89 -4.13 -17.30
CA THR A 354 -23.34 -4.54 -18.59
C THR A 354 -21.88 -5.01 -18.48
N GLN A 355 -21.08 -4.31 -17.68
CA GLN A 355 -19.68 -4.69 -17.45
C GLN A 355 -19.59 -5.94 -16.56
N ALA A 356 -20.37 -6.00 -15.48
CA ALA A 356 -20.44 -7.15 -14.58
C ALA A 356 -20.85 -8.43 -15.34
N LYS A 357 -21.82 -8.33 -16.27
CA LYS A 357 -22.21 -9.46 -17.14
C LYS A 357 -21.05 -9.97 -18.00
N LYS A 358 -20.31 -9.07 -18.64
CA LYS A 358 -19.14 -9.44 -19.45
C LYS A 358 -18.05 -10.11 -18.59
N ILE A 359 -17.81 -9.61 -17.38
CA ILE A 359 -16.84 -10.19 -16.44
C ILE A 359 -17.33 -11.55 -15.90
N PHE A 360 -18.62 -11.70 -15.61
CA PHE A 360 -19.21 -12.98 -15.22
C PHE A 360 -19.01 -14.05 -16.30
N SER A 361 -19.24 -13.72 -17.57
CA SER A 361 -18.96 -14.62 -18.69
C SER A 361 -17.48 -14.97 -18.85
N LEU A 362 -16.56 -14.09 -18.45
CA LEU A 362 -15.11 -14.32 -18.49
C LEU A 362 -14.65 -15.27 -17.37
N LEU A 363 -15.12 -15.07 -16.15
CA LEU A 363 -14.63 -15.77 -14.95
C LEU A 363 -15.37 -17.09 -14.68
N GLY A 364 -16.65 -17.16 -15.06
CA GLY A 364 -17.55 -18.19 -14.55
C GLY A 364 -17.95 -17.95 -13.08
N LYS A 365 -18.98 -18.67 -12.63
CA LYS A 365 -19.64 -18.41 -11.33
C LYS A 365 -18.69 -18.45 -10.14
N LYS A 366 -17.86 -19.49 -10.03
CA LYS A 366 -16.98 -19.69 -8.86
C LYS A 366 -16.00 -18.54 -8.63
N ASP A 367 -15.30 -18.11 -9.68
CA ASP A 367 -14.33 -17.02 -9.58
C ASP A 367 -15.03 -15.65 -9.47
N PHE A 368 -16.19 -15.50 -10.10
CA PHE A 368 -17.02 -14.30 -9.92
C PHE A 368 -17.49 -14.14 -8.46
N ASP A 369 -17.98 -15.19 -7.81
CA ASP A 369 -18.40 -15.17 -6.40
C ASP A 369 -17.23 -14.76 -5.48
N LYS A 370 -16.03 -15.28 -5.76
CA LYS A 370 -14.82 -14.88 -5.05
C LYS A 370 -14.54 -13.38 -5.22
N LYS A 371 -14.65 -12.84 -6.44
CA LYS A 371 -14.39 -11.42 -6.71
C LYS A 371 -15.46 -10.50 -6.17
N ILE A 372 -16.73 -10.91 -6.13
CA ILE A 372 -17.80 -10.18 -5.45
C ILE A 372 -17.49 -10.05 -3.97
N ARG A 373 -17.11 -11.15 -3.31
CA ARG A 373 -16.73 -11.15 -1.89
C ARG A 373 -15.53 -10.25 -1.60
N GLU A 374 -14.48 -10.34 -2.41
CA GLU A 374 -13.30 -9.46 -2.31
C GLU A 374 -13.68 -7.99 -2.50
N THR A 375 -14.64 -7.70 -3.40
CA THR A 375 -15.12 -6.34 -3.65
C THR A 375 -15.88 -5.80 -2.43
N LEU A 376 -16.87 -6.55 -1.93
CA LEU A 376 -17.67 -6.17 -0.76
C LEU A 376 -16.84 -6.05 0.52
N TYR A 377 -15.78 -6.84 0.67
CA TYR A 377 -14.89 -6.77 1.84
C TYR A 377 -14.02 -5.50 1.85
N ASN A 378 -13.56 -5.05 0.68
CA ASN A 378 -12.58 -3.96 0.54
C ASN A 378 -13.19 -2.60 0.20
N GLN A 379 -14.37 -2.56 -0.43
CA GLN A 379 -15.05 -1.33 -0.80
C GLN A 379 -16.14 -0.96 0.19
N SER A 380 -16.36 0.35 0.34
CA SER A 380 -17.48 0.91 1.08
C SER A 380 -18.59 1.30 0.10
N PHE A 381 -19.82 0.92 0.41
CA PHE A 381 -21.00 1.26 -0.38
C PHE A 381 -21.96 2.08 0.48
N THR A 382 -22.67 3.02 -0.15
CA THR A 382 -23.93 3.55 0.40
C THR A 382 -25.00 2.46 0.39
N GLU A 383 -26.11 2.66 1.11
CA GLU A 383 -27.22 1.70 1.10
C GLU A 383 -27.79 1.51 -0.31
N GLN A 384 -27.97 2.60 -1.06
CA GLN A 384 -28.47 2.54 -2.44
C GLN A 384 -27.53 1.78 -3.37
N GLU A 385 -26.23 2.10 -3.34
CA GLU A 385 -25.25 1.39 -4.17
C GLU A 385 -25.18 -0.09 -3.83
N LEU A 386 -25.26 -0.45 -2.54
CA LEU A 386 -25.23 -1.85 -2.13
C LEU A 386 -26.49 -2.60 -2.59
N GLN A 387 -27.67 -1.97 -2.50
CA GLN A 387 -28.91 -2.57 -2.99
C GLN A 387 -28.86 -2.83 -4.49
N GLU A 388 -28.38 -1.86 -5.27
CA GLU A 388 -28.17 -2.02 -6.71
C GLU A 388 -27.16 -3.13 -7.01
N TYR A 389 -26.06 -3.19 -6.23
CA TYR A 389 -25.01 -4.18 -6.40
C TYR A 389 -25.51 -5.62 -6.16
N LEU A 390 -26.26 -5.84 -5.08
CA LEU A 390 -26.85 -7.14 -4.77
C LEU A 390 -27.92 -7.56 -5.79
N LYS A 391 -28.72 -6.60 -6.28
CA LYS A 391 -29.67 -6.85 -7.36
C LYS A 391 -28.97 -7.30 -8.65
N ILE A 392 -27.87 -6.64 -9.02
CA ILE A 392 -27.08 -7.04 -10.19
C ILE A 392 -26.53 -8.45 -10.02
N TYR A 393 -26.01 -8.79 -8.84
CA TYR A 393 -25.55 -10.14 -8.55
C TYR A 393 -26.66 -11.17 -8.75
N GLN A 394 -27.83 -10.94 -8.13
CA GLN A 394 -28.98 -11.85 -8.20
C GLN A 394 -29.47 -12.04 -9.64
N GLU A 395 -29.53 -10.97 -10.44
CA GLU A 395 -29.93 -11.02 -11.84
C GLU A 395 -28.91 -11.75 -12.76
N LEU A 396 -27.65 -11.86 -12.32
CA LEU A 396 -26.59 -12.54 -13.10
C LEU A 396 -26.41 -14.01 -12.69
N THR A 397 -26.66 -14.36 -11.44
CA THR A 397 -26.37 -15.69 -10.88
C THR A 397 -27.60 -16.51 -10.52
N ASP A 398 -28.79 -15.90 -10.55
CA ASP A 398 -30.07 -16.42 -10.04
C ASP A 398 -30.01 -16.82 -8.56
N VAL A 399 -29.08 -16.24 -7.79
CA VAL A 399 -28.85 -16.55 -6.37
C VAL A 399 -28.88 -15.28 -5.53
N ASP A 400 -29.54 -15.37 -4.37
CA ASP A 400 -29.44 -14.35 -3.33
C ASP A 400 -28.06 -14.42 -2.66
N TYR A 401 -27.26 -13.36 -2.82
CA TYR A 401 -25.89 -13.32 -2.29
C TYR A 401 -25.85 -13.47 -0.77
N ILE A 402 -26.81 -12.88 -0.04
CA ILE A 402 -26.83 -12.92 1.43
C ILE A 402 -27.06 -14.35 1.87
N GLN A 403 -28.05 -15.04 1.28
CA GLN A 403 -28.32 -16.45 1.58
C GLN A 403 -27.12 -17.34 1.23
N GLN A 404 -26.48 -17.13 0.08
CA GLN A 404 -25.27 -17.88 -0.27
C GLN A 404 -24.13 -17.62 0.73
N MET A 405 -23.86 -16.36 1.06
CA MET A 405 -22.80 -15.97 1.99
C MET A 405 -23.02 -16.60 3.38
N LEU A 406 -24.27 -16.67 3.86
CA LEU A 406 -24.61 -17.30 5.15
C LEU A 406 -24.33 -18.82 5.20
N GLN A 407 -24.14 -19.47 4.05
CA GLN A 407 -23.89 -20.92 3.94
C GLN A 407 -22.40 -21.27 3.77
N GLU A 408 -21.56 -20.27 3.51
CA GLU A 408 -20.14 -20.44 3.21
C GLU A 408 -19.31 -19.99 4.42
N GLU A 409 -18.24 -20.72 4.76
CA GLU A 409 -17.31 -20.26 5.80
C GLU A 409 -16.16 -19.49 5.14
N ASN A 410 -16.05 -18.20 5.45
CA ASN A 410 -14.97 -17.34 4.93
C ASN A 410 -14.71 -16.17 5.88
N TYR A 411 -13.44 -15.87 6.13
CA TYR A 411 -13.06 -14.78 7.04
C TYR A 411 -13.58 -13.41 6.58
N GLN A 412 -13.67 -13.18 5.25
CA GLN A 412 -14.14 -11.91 4.68
C GLN A 412 -15.63 -11.69 4.97
N ASN A 413 -16.41 -12.78 5.02
CA ASN A 413 -17.84 -12.71 5.26
C ASN A 413 -18.18 -12.14 6.64
N HIS A 414 -17.31 -12.22 7.65
CA HIS A 414 -17.59 -11.62 8.97
C HIS A 414 -17.78 -10.10 8.89
N LYS A 415 -16.89 -9.41 8.18
CA LYS A 415 -16.98 -7.96 7.95
C LYS A 415 -18.15 -7.59 7.03
N ILE A 416 -18.40 -8.43 6.02
CA ILE A 416 -19.54 -8.24 5.09
C ILE A 416 -20.86 -8.39 5.86
N PHE A 417 -20.99 -9.40 6.72
CA PHE A 417 -22.16 -9.62 7.57
C PHE A 417 -22.43 -8.42 8.46
N GLU A 418 -21.40 -7.90 9.14
CA GLU A 418 -21.53 -6.67 9.93
C GLU A 418 -22.00 -5.49 9.08
N THR A 419 -21.40 -5.29 7.91
CA THR A 419 -21.81 -4.22 6.98
C THR A 419 -23.28 -4.34 6.56
N PHE A 420 -23.75 -5.56 6.31
CA PHE A 420 -25.15 -5.81 5.93
C PHE A 420 -26.11 -5.62 7.09
N ALA A 421 -25.73 -6.03 8.30
CA ALA A 421 -26.52 -5.82 9.51
C ALA A 421 -26.70 -4.32 9.82
N GLU A 422 -25.59 -3.57 9.86
CA GLU A 422 -25.62 -2.14 10.20
C GLU A 422 -26.31 -1.28 9.14
N LYS A 423 -26.42 -1.78 7.90
CA LYS A 423 -27.16 -1.15 6.80
C LYS A 423 -28.57 -1.70 6.60
N ASN A 424 -29.07 -2.53 7.53
CA ASN A 424 -30.42 -3.12 7.49
C ASN A 424 -30.72 -4.04 6.29
N PHE A 425 -29.71 -4.64 5.66
CA PHE A 425 -29.88 -5.64 4.60
C PHE A 425 -30.16 -7.05 5.14
N LEU A 426 -29.76 -7.30 6.39
CA LEU A 426 -30.13 -8.50 7.14
C LEU A 426 -30.39 -8.11 8.60
N ASP A 427 -31.22 -8.89 9.31
CA ASP A 427 -31.46 -8.70 10.74
C ASP A 427 -30.81 -9.85 11.53
N PRO A 428 -29.70 -9.60 12.25
CA PRO A 428 -29.04 -10.61 13.08
C PRO A 428 -29.98 -11.21 14.15
N ARG A 429 -30.98 -10.45 14.61
CA ARG A 429 -31.97 -10.92 15.60
C ARG A 429 -32.90 -11.97 15.03
N GLN A 430 -33.26 -11.85 13.75
CA GLN A 430 -34.08 -12.87 13.07
C GLN A 430 -33.26 -14.14 12.88
N ILE A 431 -32.00 -14.00 12.42
CA ILE A 431 -31.11 -15.13 12.21
C ILE A 431 -30.88 -15.91 13.51
N ILE A 432 -30.59 -15.24 14.63
CA ILE A 432 -30.38 -15.96 15.90
C ILE A 432 -31.66 -16.62 16.40
N LYS A 433 -32.85 -16.01 16.22
CA LYS A 433 -34.14 -16.63 16.57
C LYS A 433 -34.38 -17.91 15.76
N GLU A 434 -34.11 -17.89 14.46
CA GLU A 434 -34.20 -19.07 13.60
C GLU A 434 -33.25 -20.18 14.06
N LEU A 435 -31.99 -19.82 14.37
CA LEU A 435 -30.99 -20.77 14.88
C LEU A 435 -31.42 -21.42 16.18
N LEU A 436 -31.91 -20.62 17.14
CA LEU A 436 -32.40 -21.11 18.43
C LEU A 436 -33.63 -22.02 18.28
N THR A 437 -34.52 -21.71 17.33
CA THR A 437 -35.71 -22.53 17.04
C THR A 437 -35.33 -23.86 16.41
N LYS A 438 -34.45 -23.86 15.41
CA LYS A 438 -33.98 -25.10 14.76
C LYS A 438 -33.14 -25.97 15.68
N GLY A 439 -32.38 -25.34 16.56
CA GLY A 439 -31.56 -25.98 17.58
C GLY A 439 -32.31 -26.26 18.89
N GLU A 440 -33.63 -26.17 18.92
CA GLU A 440 -34.40 -26.40 20.14
C GLU A 440 -34.15 -27.83 20.67
N GLY A 441 -33.86 -27.93 21.97
CA GLY A 441 -33.49 -29.18 22.63
C GLY A 441 -32.10 -29.74 22.28
N LYS A 442 -31.31 -29.04 21.45
CA LYS A 442 -29.94 -29.43 21.05
C LYS A 442 -28.91 -28.43 21.55
N ALA A 443 -27.75 -28.94 21.97
CA ALA A 443 -26.59 -28.10 22.25
C ALA A 443 -26.06 -27.47 20.94
N ILE A 444 -25.45 -26.29 21.01
CA ILE A 444 -24.84 -25.61 19.85
C ILE A 444 -23.82 -26.52 19.13
N SER A 445 -23.11 -27.38 19.86
CA SER A 445 -22.19 -28.37 19.28
C SER A 445 -22.85 -29.39 18.35
N GLU A 446 -24.15 -29.62 18.56
CA GLU A 446 -24.98 -30.59 17.82
C GLU A 446 -25.73 -29.95 16.65
N TRP A 447 -25.57 -28.64 16.45
CA TRP A 447 -26.13 -27.95 15.30
C TRP A 447 -25.48 -28.45 14.00
N GLU A 448 -26.27 -28.45 12.93
CA GLU A 448 -25.77 -28.78 11.60
C GLU A 448 -24.78 -27.70 11.11
N GLU A 449 -23.93 -28.06 10.16
CA GLU A 449 -22.87 -27.18 9.65
C GLU A 449 -23.37 -25.81 9.14
N PRO A 450 -24.50 -25.71 8.39
CA PRO A 450 -25.09 -24.42 8.03
C PRO A 450 -25.40 -23.51 9.22
N GLU A 451 -26.01 -24.07 10.26
CA GLU A 451 -26.39 -23.37 11.48
C GLU A 451 -25.16 -22.92 12.27
N LYS A 452 -24.13 -23.77 12.37
CA LYS A 452 -22.85 -23.42 13.01
C LYS A 452 -22.14 -22.26 12.31
N LYS A 453 -22.15 -22.21 10.98
CA LYS A 453 -21.56 -21.10 10.21
C LYS A 453 -22.28 -19.78 10.49
N LYS A 454 -23.61 -19.78 10.42
CA LYS A 454 -24.44 -18.61 10.77
C LYS A 454 -24.19 -18.16 12.21
N TYR A 455 -24.08 -19.11 13.13
CA TYR A 455 -23.75 -18.82 14.52
C TYR A 455 -22.38 -18.16 14.66
N GLY A 456 -21.37 -18.60 13.91
CA GLY A 456 -20.05 -17.95 13.85
C GLY A 456 -20.11 -16.49 13.38
N TYR A 457 -21.00 -16.16 12.42
CA TYR A 457 -21.24 -14.76 12.02
C TYR A 457 -21.87 -13.94 13.12
N ILE A 458 -22.91 -14.46 13.78
CA ILE A 458 -23.57 -13.79 14.91
C ILE A 458 -22.58 -13.50 16.04
N LEU A 459 -21.78 -14.49 16.43
CA LEU A 459 -20.78 -14.32 17.50
C LEU A 459 -19.71 -13.28 17.17
N SER A 460 -19.25 -13.24 15.91
CA SER A 460 -18.31 -12.21 15.49
C SER A 460 -18.94 -10.83 15.46
N TYR A 461 -20.20 -10.73 15.03
CA TYR A 461 -20.94 -9.47 14.95
C TYR A 461 -21.17 -8.84 16.33
N ILE A 462 -21.52 -9.65 17.33
CA ILE A 462 -21.78 -9.18 18.69
C ILE A 462 -20.51 -9.02 19.54
N GLU A 463 -19.30 -9.25 19.01
CA GLU A 463 -18.06 -9.26 19.81
C GLU A 463 -17.76 -7.90 20.46
N ASP A 464 -18.13 -6.79 19.83
CA ASP A 464 -17.84 -5.42 20.32
C ASP A 464 -18.95 -4.81 21.18
N LEU A 465 -20.20 -5.29 21.05
CA LEU A 465 -21.42 -4.79 21.72
C LEU A 465 -21.53 -3.26 21.78
N ASP A 466 -21.24 -2.57 20.68
CA ASP A 466 -21.15 -1.11 20.62
C ASP A 466 -22.40 -0.43 20.03
N THR A 467 -23.35 -1.20 19.47
CA THR A 467 -24.63 -0.72 18.95
C THR A 467 -25.82 -1.38 19.66
N ASP A 468 -26.99 -0.72 19.66
CA ASP A 468 -28.22 -1.33 20.21
C ASP A 468 -28.56 -2.65 19.49
N LEU A 469 -28.40 -2.72 18.17
CA LEU A 469 -28.68 -3.96 17.42
C LEU A 469 -27.79 -5.13 17.85
N LYS A 470 -26.48 -4.89 18.05
CA LYS A 470 -25.55 -5.89 18.59
C LYS A 470 -25.96 -6.30 20.01
N PHE A 471 -26.33 -5.34 20.86
CA PHE A 471 -26.79 -5.62 22.22
C PHE A 471 -28.07 -6.46 22.25
N GLN A 472 -29.11 -6.10 21.48
CA GLN A 472 -30.37 -6.86 21.42
C GLN A 472 -30.13 -8.28 20.86
N THR A 473 -29.22 -8.42 19.90
CA THR A 473 -28.86 -9.73 19.34
C THR A 473 -28.15 -10.60 20.37
N ALA A 474 -27.20 -10.04 21.12
CA ALA A 474 -26.51 -10.75 22.21
C ALA A 474 -27.46 -11.12 23.35
N LYS A 475 -28.41 -10.22 23.69
CA LYS A 475 -29.45 -10.49 24.67
C LYS A 475 -30.27 -11.73 24.29
N LEU A 476 -30.74 -11.82 23.05
CA LEU A 476 -31.49 -12.99 22.57
C LEU A 476 -30.70 -14.28 22.73
N LEU A 477 -29.39 -14.26 22.47
CA LEU A 477 -28.53 -15.42 22.67
C LEU A 477 -28.41 -15.79 24.16
N LEU A 478 -28.08 -14.82 25.02
CA LEU A 478 -27.84 -15.03 26.45
C LEU A 478 -29.12 -15.37 27.23
N ASP A 479 -30.28 -14.90 26.78
CA ASP A 479 -31.58 -15.25 27.39
C ASP A 479 -32.00 -16.71 27.08
N ASN A 480 -31.43 -17.34 26.05
CA ASN A 480 -31.84 -18.68 25.56
C ASN A 480 -30.75 -19.76 25.67
N ARG A 481 -29.51 -19.40 25.99
CA ARG A 481 -28.35 -20.30 26.04
C ARG A 481 -27.46 -19.97 27.23
N SER A 482 -26.90 -21.00 27.87
CA SER A 482 -26.04 -20.80 29.03
C SER A 482 -24.66 -20.25 28.62
N MET A 483 -24.02 -19.52 29.53
CA MET A 483 -22.67 -19.01 29.29
C MET A 483 -21.64 -20.12 29.08
N GLU A 484 -21.81 -21.28 29.73
CA GLU A 484 -20.94 -22.44 29.55
C GLU A 484 -21.03 -22.99 28.12
N GLU A 485 -22.24 -23.09 27.58
CA GLU A 485 -22.48 -23.57 26.21
C GLU A 485 -21.88 -22.60 25.18
N ILE A 486 -22.14 -21.30 25.34
CA ILE A 486 -21.61 -20.26 24.46
C ILE A 486 -20.07 -20.21 24.54
N ARG A 487 -19.49 -20.30 25.75
CA ARG A 487 -18.03 -20.28 25.95
C ARG A 487 -17.33 -21.50 25.33
N LYS A 488 -17.99 -22.66 25.32
CA LYS A 488 -17.45 -23.90 24.74
C LYS A 488 -17.39 -23.83 23.21
N GLU A 489 -18.43 -23.28 22.58
CA GLU A 489 -18.59 -23.32 21.11
C GLU A 489 -18.13 -22.03 20.39
N GLY A 490 -18.02 -20.89 21.08
CA GLY A 490 -18.20 -19.59 20.44
C GLY A 490 -17.07 -18.56 20.49
N LYS A 491 -15.80 -18.96 20.65
CA LYS A 491 -14.69 -18.11 21.13
C LYS A 491 -14.84 -17.87 22.63
N ARG A 492 -13.89 -18.39 23.41
CA ARG A 492 -13.92 -18.43 24.88
C ARG A 492 -14.27 -17.08 25.56
N ASN A 493 -14.05 -15.93 24.91
CA ASN A 493 -14.01 -14.61 25.54
C ASN A 493 -14.80 -13.50 24.83
N PHE A 494 -15.83 -13.77 24.01
CA PHE A 494 -16.50 -12.70 23.24
C PHE A 494 -17.02 -11.56 24.14
N LEU A 495 -17.68 -11.90 25.27
CA LEU A 495 -18.12 -10.93 26.27
C LEU A 495 -16.95 -10.13 26.84
N TRP A 496 -15.87 -10.79 27.26
CA TRP A 496 -14.69 -10.13 27.83
C TRP A 496 -14.02 -9.18 26.85
N LYS A 497 -13.97 -9.54 25.56
CA LYS A 497 -13.45 -8.68 24.50
C LYS A 497 -14.30 -7.44 24.30
N SER A 498 -15.63 -7.55 24.41
CA SER A 498 -16.54 -6.41 24.26
C SER A 498 -16.19 -5.26 25.22
N VAL A 499 -15.64 -5.56 26.39
CA VAL A 499 -15.21 -4.57 27.38
C VAL A 499 -13.69 -4.47 27.52
N GLY A 500 -12.90 -5.12 26.65
CA GLY A 500 -11.43 -4.97 26.64
C GLY A 500 -10.66 -5.76 27.71
N ILE A 501 -11.25 -6.80 28.29
CA ILE A 501 -10.58 -7.73 29.21
C ILE A 501 -9.67 -8.66 28.41
N GLN A 502 -8.38 -8.76 28.79
CA GLN A 502 -7.37 -9.53 28.05
C GLN A 502 -6.93 -10.78 28.83
N GLU A 503 -6.98 -11.99 28.26
CA GLU A 503 -6.67 -13.24 29.00
C GLU A 503 -5.16 -13.58 29.06
N PHE A 504 -4.25 -12.73 28.54
CA PHE A 504 -2.81 -13.03 28.46
C PHE A 504 -1.99 -12.45 29.64
N TYR A 505 -1.03 -13.26 30.12
CA TYR A 505 -0.15 -13.13 31.29
C TYR A 505 0.22 -11.71 31.83
N TYR A 506 0.22 -11.64 33.18
CA TYR A 506 0.69 -10.61 34.14
C TYR A 506 -0.13 -9.32 34.36
N ARG A 507 -0.57 -9.16 35.62
CA ARG A 507 -0.94 -7.95 36.42
C ARG A 507 -1.85 -6.84 35.83
N ARG A 508 -2.24 -6.84 34.56
CA ARG A 508 -3.00 -5.74 33.91
C ARG A 508 -4.29 -6.15 33.17
N GLU A 509 -4.90 -7.25 33.58
CA GLU A 509 -6.04 -7.92 32.90
C GLU A 509 -7.27 -7.02 32.72
N TYR A 510 -7.58 -6.20 33.73
CA TYR A 510 -8.77 -5.36 33.80
C TYR A 510 -8.48 -3.86 33.65
N ASP A 511 -7.22 -3.45 33.49
CA ASP A 511 -6.85 -2.02 33.45
C ASP A 511 -7.47 -1.31 32.23
N LYS A 512 -7.52 -2.01 31.09
CA LYS A 512 -8.10 -1.52 29.83
C LYS A 512 -9.63 -1.68 29.76
N MET A 513 -10.25 -2.20 30.81
CA MET A 513 -11.66 -2.55 30.79
C MET A 513 -12.56 -1.31 30.64
N ASN A 514 -13.49 -1.28 29.69
CA ASN A 514 -14.39 -0.15 29.48
C ASN A 514 -15.82 -0.62 29.18
N PHE A 515 -16.76 -0.21 30.04
CA PHE A 515 -18.18 -0.48 29.88
C PHE A 515 -18.93 0.62 29.12
N LEU A 516 -18.37 1.83 29.03
CA LEU A 516 -19.01 2.93 28.32
C LEU A 516 -18.93 2.72 26.80
N LYS A 517 -20.10 2.64 26.19
CA LYS A 517 -20.30 2.53 24.74
C LYS A 517 -21.19 3.68 24.29
N LEU A 518 -20.75 4.45 23.29
CA LEU A 518 -21.42 5.69 22.86
C LEU A 518 -22.89 5.51 22.48
N HIS A 519 -23.28 4.32 21.99
CA HIS A 519 -24.63 4.05 21.48
C HIS A 519 -25.47 3.16 22.40
N LEU A 520 -24.99 2.84 23.61
CA LEU A 520 -25.77 2.07 24.59
C LEU A 520 -26.35 2.99 25.68
N GLN A 521 -27.58 2.68 26.10
CA GLN A 521 -28.23 3.34 27.22
C GLN A 521 -27.68 2.84 28.56
N PRO A 522 -27.73 3.64 29.66
CA PRO A 522 -27.19 3.24 30.96
C PRO A 522 -27.72 1.89 31.49
N ASN A 523 -29.00 1.58 31.27
CA ASN A 523 -29.59 0.29 31.65
C ASN A 523 -29.03 -0.89 30.83
N GLN A 524 -28.69 -0.67 29.56
CA GLN A 524 -28.04 -1.67 28.71
C GLN A 524 -26.60 -1.91 29.14
N VAL A 525 -25.88 -0.84 29.48
CA VAL A 525 -24.52 -0.93 30.04
C VAL A 525 -24.54 -1.69 31.37
N LEU A 526 -25.52 -1.42 32.23
CA LEU A 526 -25.71 -2.16 33.48
C LEU A 526 -26.00 -3.65 33.22
N GLN A 527 -26.84 -3.98 32.24
CA GLN A 527 -27.10 -5.37 31.85
C GLN A 527 -25.83 -6.05 31.31
N LEU A 528 -25.04 -5.35 30.50
CA LEU A 528 -23.74 -5.83 30.03
C LEU A 528 -22.80 -6.10 31.21
N PHE A 529 -22.77 -5.21 32.20
CA PHE A 529 -22.04 -5.44 33.44
C PHE A 529 -22.45 -6.75 34.12
N PHE A 530 -23.75 -7.02 34.27
CA PHE A 530 -24.20 -8.29 34.86
C PHE A 530 -23.78 -9.52 34.05
N TRP A 531 -23.83 -9.48 32.71
CA TRP A 531 -23.33 -10.58 31.90
C TRP A 531 -21.84 -10.82 32.07
N ILE A 532 -21.05 -9.75 32.17
CA ILE A 532 -19.59 -9.85 32.39
C ILE A 532 -19.30 -10.33 33.81
N GLU A 533 -20.00 -9.80 34.80
CA GLU A 533 -19.85 -10.14 36.21
C GLU A 533 -20.15 -11.62 36.45
N GLU A 534 -21.28 -12.13 35.94
CA GLU A 534 -21.62 -13.55 36.01
C GLU A 534 -20.55 -14.40 35.30
N SER A 535 -20.07 -13.97 34.13
CA SER A 535 -19.03 -14.66 33.39
C SER A 535 -17.71 -14.73 34.16
N VAL A 536 -17.26 -13.63 34.76
CA VAL A 536 -16.04 -13.59 35.59
C VAL A 536 -16.21 -14.43 36.84
N TYR A 537 -17.37 -14.37 37.50
CA TYR A 537 -17.66 -15.18 38.68
C TYR A 537 -17.57 -16.69 38.37
N ARG A 538 -18.15 -17.12 37.26
CA ARG A 538 -18.16 -18.53 36.84
C ARG A 538 -16.78 -19.04 36.39
N PHE A 539 -16.06 -18.25 35.58
CA PHE A 539 -14.86 -18.73 34.89
C PHE A 539 -13.52 -18.24 35.49
N GLN A 540 -13.54 -17.18 36.29
CA GLN A 540 -12.37 -16.67 37.04
C GLN A 540 -12.76 -16.24 38.47
N PRO A 541 -13.35 -17.13 39.29
CA PRO A 541 -13.80 -16.78 40.65
C PRO A 541 -12.68 -16.19 41.52
N GLN A 542 -11.45 -16.65 41.33
CA GLN A 542 -10.26 -16.16 42.03
C GLN A 542 -9.88 -14.71 41.72
N LYS A 543 -10.39 -14.13 40.63
CA LYS A 543 -10.16 -12.73 40.23
C LYS A 543 -11.39 -11.85 40.36
N TYR A 544 -12.50 -12.40 40.83
CA TYR A 544 -13.79 -11.72 40.89
C TYR A 544 -13.75 -10.40 41.67
N PHE A 545 -13.15 -10.39 42.86
CA PHE A 545 -13.02 -9.15 43.64
C PHE A 545 -12.07 -8.13 42.99
N VAL A 546 -11.03 -8.59 42.31
CA VAL A 546 -10.12 -7.70 41.56
C VAL A 546 -10.87 -7.02 40.41
N PHE A 547 -11.74 -7.76 39.71
CA PHE A 547 -12.63 -7.22 38.69
C PHE A 547 -13.58 -6.16 39.26
N LEU A 548 -14.29 -6.46 40.35
CA LEU A 548 -15.22 -5.50 40.99
C LEU A 548 -14.52 -4.21 41.44
N LEU A 549 -13.35 -4.34 42.08
CA LEU A 549 -12.53 -3.19 42.47
C LEU A 549 -12.17 -2.33 41.25
N LYS A 550 -11.79 -2.95 40.13
CA LYS A 550 -11.44 -2.24 38.88
C LYS A 550 -12.64 -1.54 38.23
N VAL A 551 -13.84 -2.09 38.36
CA VAL A 551 -15.09 -1.42 37.96
C VAL A 551 -15.33 -0.17 38.82
N LEU A 552 -15.24 -0.29 40.14
CA LEU A 552 -15.44 0.82 41.08
C LEU A 552 -14.31 1.86 41.02
N GLU A 553 -13.12 1.49 40.55
CA GLU A 553 -11.99 2.40 40.45
C GLU A 553 -12.20 3.51 39.40
N LYS A 554 -13.06 3.28 38.40
CA LYS A 554 -13.28 4.18 37.27
C LYS A 554 -14.51 5.06 37.50
N GLU A 555 -14.30 6.35 37.72
CA GLU A 555 -15.36 7.35 37.89
C GLU A 555 -16.34 7.41 36.70
N GLU A 556 -15.85 7.12 35.50
CA GLU A 556 -16.64 7.00 34.27
C GLU A 556 -17.82 6.02 34.41
N ASN A 557 -17.68 4.97 35.23
CA ASN A 557 -18.76 4.00 35.44
C ASN A 557 -19.93 4.56 36.27
N LEU A 558 -19.77 5.71 36.92
CA LEU A 558 -20.83 6.35 37.70
C LEU A 558 -22.01 6.84 36.84
N ILE A 559 -21.83 6.88 35.51
CA ILE A 559 -22.88 7.19 34.54
C ILE A 559 -23.97 6.11 34.54
N TRP A 560 -23.59 4.83 34.70
CA TRP A 560 -24.51 3.69 34.67
C TRP A 560 -24.62 2.95 36.02
N LEU A 561 -23.69 3.19 36.94
CA LEU A 561 -23.72 2.72 38.32
C LEU A 561 -23.77 3.93 39.28
N PRO A 562 -24.96 4.38 39.70
CA PRO A 562 -25.11 5.57 40.54
C PRO A 562 -24.20 5.54 41.78
N LYS A 563 -23.68 6.70 42.17
CA LYS A 563 -22.69 6.82 43.26
C LYS A 563 -23.14 6.17 44.56
N GLU A 564 -24.43 6.28 44.91
CA GLU A 564 -25.00 5.64 46.11
C GLU A 564 -24.88 4.10 46.05
N GLN A 565 -25.24 3.50 44.91
CA GLN A 565 -25.11 2.06 44.71
C GLN A 565 -23.65 1.61 44.68
N ALA A 566 -22.78 2.38 44.02
CA ALA A 566 -21.33 2.13 44.01
C ALA A 566 -20.72 2.20 45.42
N GLN A 567 -21.19 3.15 46.25
CA GLN A 567 -20.79 3.30 47.64
C GLN A 567 -21.24 2.10 48.49
N ASP A 568 -22.45 1.59 48.27
CA ASP A 568 -22.94 0.38 48.94
C ASP A 568 -22.12 -0.86 48.56
N PHE A 569 -21.75 -1.01 47.28
CA PHE A 569 -20.83 -2.07 46.85
C PHE A 569 -19.45 -1.94 47.51
N TRP A 570 -18.89 -0.73 47.55
CA TRP A 570 -17.62 -0.48 48.22
C TRP A 570 -17.65 -0.81 49.72
N LYS A 571 -18.73 -0.42 50.44
CA LYS A 571 -18.93 -0.77 51.86
C LYS A 571 -18.97 -2.28 52.08
N LYS A 572 -19.70 -3.02 51.24
CA LYS A 572 -19.73 -4.49 51.31
C LYS A 572 -18.34 -5.12 51.09
N LEU A 573 -17.54 -4.60 50.14
CA LEU A 573 -16.16 -5.07 49.94
C LEU A 573 -15.27 -4.82 51.16
N MET A 574 -15.47 -3.69 51.85
CA MET A 574 -14.80 -3.38 53.12
C MET A 574 -15.22 -4.35 54.23
N GLU A 575 -16.52 -4.65 54.36
CA GLU A 575 -17.07 -5.61 55.33
C GLU A 575 -16.54 -7.03 55.11
N LEU A 576 -16.34 -7.42 53.84
CA LEU A 576 -15.75 -8.70 53.46
C LEU A 576 -14.23 -8.78 53.67
N GLY A 577 -13.61 -7.71 54.14
CA GLY A 577 -12.17 -7.68 54.46
C GLY A 577 -11.24 -7.61 53.25
N ILE A 578 -11.72 -7.12 52.10
CA ILE A 578 -10.88 -6.96 50.90
C ILE A 578 -9.93 -5.76 51.09
N GLU A 579 -8.63 -6.03 51.24
CA GLU A 579 -7.61 -5.04 51.63
C GLU A 579 -7.56 -3.84 50.67
N GLU A 580 -7.59 -4.08 49.35
CA GLU A 580 -7.49 -3.03 48.33
C GLU A 580 -8.68 -2.05 48.34
N ALA A 581 -9.86 -2.48 48.81
CA ALA A 581 -11.03 -1.61 48.98
C ALA A 581 -10.75 -0.50 50.01
N GLY A 582 -9.85 -0.76 50.97
CA GLY A 582 -9.37 0.18 51.97
C GLY A 582 -8.29 1.14 51.46
N SER A 583 -7.98 1.15 50.16
CA SER A 583 -6.95 2.06 49.63
C SER A 583 -7.37 3.53 49.74
N LYS A 584 -6.37 4.42 49.76
CA LYS A 584 -6.60 5.88 49.73
C LYS A 584 -7.48 6.30 48.55
N LYS A 585 -7.37 5.62 47.40
CA LYS A 585 -8.12 5.94 46.19
C LYS A 585 -9.63 5.75 46.39
N PHE A 586 -10.08 4.60 46.88
CA PHE A 586 -11.51 4.36 47.11
C PHE A 586 -12.10 5.24 48.20
N ARG A 587 -11.36 5.50 49.28
CA ARG A 587 -11.79 6.48 50.30
C ARG A 587 -11.96 7.88 49.71
N MET A 588 -11.13 8.29 48.74
CA MET A 588 -11.31 9.57 48.06
C MET A 588 -12.57 9.63 47.19
N LEU A 589 -12.98 8.50 46.59
CA LEU A 589 -14.12 8.41 45.69
C LEU A 589 -15.46 8.32 46.44
N TYR A 590 -15.52 7.49 47.49
CA TYR A 590 -16.77 7.04 48.10
C TYR A 590 -16.98 7.45 49.57
N MET A 591 -15.94 7.92 50.27
CA MET A 591 -16.09 8.42 51.64
C MET A 591 -16.43 9.91 51.63
N GLU A 592 -17.33 10.33 52.52
CA GLU A 592 -17.66 11.73 52.69
C GLU A 592 -16.45 12.54 53.19
N LYS A 593 -16.40 13.83 52.83
CA LYS A 593 -15.24 14.68 53.09
C LYS A 593 -14.88 14.76 54.58
N GLU A 594 -15.89 14.92 55.42
CA GLU A 594 -15.74 15.06 56.88
C GLU A 594 -15.23 13.75 57.53
N GLU A 595 -15.80 12.62 57.13
CA GLU A 595 -15.40 11.29 57.62
C GLU A 595 -13.94 10.97 57.23
N ARG A 596 -13.57 11.34 56.00
CA ARG A 596 -12.21 11.18 55.47
C ARG A 596 -11.17 12.01 56.23
N GLU A 597 -11.48 13.27 56.51
CA GLU A 597 -10.59 14.15 57.27
C GLU A 597 -10.37 13.64 58.69
N LYS A 598 -11.43 13.12 59.34
CA LYS A 598 -11.33 12.48 60.66
C LYS A 598 -10.43 11.24 60.62
N PHE A 599 -10.63 10.36 59.63
CA PHE A 599 -9.83 9.15 59.47
C PHE A 599 -8.33 9.43 59.30
N TYR A 600 -7.96 10.42 58.47
CA TYR A 600 -6.54 10.74 58.26
C TYR A 600 -5.89 11.43 59.46
N LYS A 601 -6.62 12.26 60.21
CA LYS A 601 -6.11 12.86 61.46
C LYS A 601 -5.80 11.78 62.50
N GLU A 602 -6.70 10.82 62.67
CA GLU A 602 -6.53 9.72 63.62
C GLU A 602 -5.34 8.80 63.25
N GLN A 603 -5.14 8.53 61.95
CA GLN A 603 -3.97 7.81 61.46
C GLN A 603 -2.66 8.57 61.70
N GLU A 604 -2.66 9.89 61.49
CA GLU A 604 -1.48 10.73 61.73
C GLU A 604 -1.12 10.80 63.22
N GLU A 605 -2.11 10.93 64.09
CA GLU A 605 -1.92 10.90 65.55
C GLU A 605 -1.38 9.55 66.02
N THR A 606 -1.94 8.45 65.54
CA THR A 606 -1.47 7.10 65.86
C THR A 606 -0.03 6.88 65.38
N ALA A 607 0.33 7.36 64.19
CA ALA A 607 1.69 7.29 63.67
C ALA A 607 2.68 8.14 64.48
N LYS A 608 2.28 9.34 64.92
CA LYS A 608 3.08 10.19 65.81
C LYS A 608 3.31 9.50 67.16
N GLN A 609 2.27 8.93 67.76
CA GLN A 609 2.38 8.18 69.02
C GLN A 609 3.32 6.97 68.89
N LYS A 610 3.22 6.19 67.81
CA LYS A 610 4.14 5.06 67.56
C LYS A 610 5.59 5.52 67.39
N LYS A 611 5.85 6.62 66.67
CA LYS A 611 7.22 7.17 66.51
C LYS A 611 7.81 7.62 67.85
N VAL A 612 7.01 8.29 68.68
CA VAL A 612 7.46 8.71 70.02
C VAL A 612 7.77 7.50 70.91
N ALA A 613 6.88 6.50 70.94
CA ALA A 613 7.08 5.30 71.73
C ALA A 613 8.32 4.49 71.30
N GLU A 614 8.56 4.35 69.99
CA GLU A 614 9.76 3.67 69.47
C GLU A 614 11.04 4.44 69.80
N LEU A 615 11.02 5.78 69.68
CA LEU A 615 12.15 6.63 70.05
C LEU A 615 12.47 6.52 71.55
N GLU A 616 11.47 6.52 72.42
CA GLU A 616 11.64 6.34 73.87
C GLU A 616 12.22 4.96 74.22
N LYS A 617 11.76 3.91 73.53
CA LYS A 617 12.27 2.55 73.71
C LYS A 617 13.76 2.47 73.34
N GLN A 618 14.13 2.95 72.15
CA GLN A 618 15.55 2.95 71.73
C GLN A 618 16.42 3.82 72.62
N THR A 619 15.91 4.95 73.14
CA THR A 619 16.64 5.81 74.07
C THR A 619 16.94 5.07 75.38
N LYS A 620 15.95 4.35 75.93
CA LYS A 620 16.13 3.54 77.16
C LYS A 620 17.12 2.39 76.95
N GLU A 621 17.03 1.68 75.83
CA GLU A 621 17.94 0.59 75.48
C GLU A 621 19.39 1.08 75.33
N ALA A 622 19.60 2.18 74.61
CA ALA A 622 20.91 2.81 74.47
C ALA A 622 21.49 3.24 75.83
N TYR A 623 20.70 3.93 76.66
CA TYR A 623 21.12 4.37 77.98
C TYR A 623 21.53 3.18 78.89
N GLN A 624 20.73 2.11 78.91
CA GLN A 624 21.04 0.90 79.67
C GLN A 624 22.33 0.22 79.18
N HIS A 625 22.54 0.17 77.87
CA HIS A 625 23.76 -0.36 77.27
C HIS A 625 24.98 0.45 77.71
N PHE A 626 24.91 1.79 77.61
CA PHE A 626 26.00 2.67 78.05
C PHE A 626 26.29 2.51 79.54
N TRP A 627 25.26 2.36 80.37
CA TRP A 627 25.41 2.15 81.81
C TRP A 627 26.07 0.81 82.17
N LYS A 628 25.81 -0.26 81.40
CA LYS A 628 26.51 -1.54 81.57
C LYS A 628 27.99 -1.44 81.24
N LEU A 629 28.35 -0.69 80.18
CA LEU A 629 29.75 -0.49 79.79
C LEU A 629 30.58 0.13 80.92
N GLN A 630 29.97 0.94 81.80
CA GLN A 630 30.65 1.48 82.97
C GLN A 630 31.16 0.41 83.95
N GLN A 631 30.50 -0.73 84.07
CA GLN A 631 30.88 -1.76 85.04
C GLN A 631 32.08 -2.60 84.60
N GLU A 632 32.42 -2.57 83.31
CA GLU A 632 33.34 -3.52 82.68
C GLU A 632 34.62 -2.86 82.12
N LYS A 633 34.69 -1.52 82.12
CA LYS A 633 35.69 -0.76 81.35
C LYS A 633 36.19 0.49 82.08
N THR A 634 37.35 0.99 81.66
CA THR A 634 37.90 2.28 82.11
C THR A 634 37.14 3.45 81.47
N ALA A 635 37.24 4.65 82.07
CA ALA A 635 36.56 5.86 81.59
C ALA A 635 36.88 6.18 80.11
N GLU A 636 38.13 6.00 79.69
CA GLU A 636 38.57 6.21 78.30
C GLU A 636 37.86 5.25 77.33
N GLU A 637 37.87 3.96 77.64
CA GLU A 637 37.23 2.94 76.82
C GLU A 637 35.71 3.09 76.76
N ILE A 638 35.08 3.56 77.84
CA ILE A 638 33.64 3.85 77.89
C ILE A 638 33.30 4.94 76.88
N PHE A 639 33.97 6.09 76.93
CA PHE A 639 33.65 7.22 76.04
C PHE A 639 33.92 6.91 74.57
N TRP A 640 35.05 6.26 74.27
CA TRP A 640 35.36 5.81 72.92
C TRP A 640 34.30 4.85 72.39
N LYS A 641 33.90 3.86 73.20
CA LYS A 641 32.92 2.85 72.78
C LYS A 641 31.53 3.46 72.62
N ILE A 642 31.11 4.36 73.49
CA ILE A 642 29.85 5.09 73.33
C ILE A 642 29.88 5.91 72.03
N ASP A 643 30.96 6.64 71.73
CA ASP A 643 31.09 7.39 70.48
C ASP A 643 30.96 6.49 69.24
N SER A 644 31.54 5.29 69.30
CA SER A 644 31.45 4.27 68.23
C SER A 644 30.03 3.71 68.03
N LEU A 645 29.21 3.69 69.08
CA LEU A 645 27.85 3.15 69.06
C LEU A 645 26.82 4.10 68.43
N PHE A 646 27.26 5.26 67.95
CA PHE A 646 26.41 6.22 67.26
C PHE A 646 25.58 5.60 66.12
N TYR A 647 26.18 4.72 65.31
CA TYR A 647 25.48 4.09 64.18
C TYR A 647 24.52 2.97 64.61
N SER A 648 24.52 2.58 65.88
CA SER A 648 23.71 1.47 66.39
C SER A 648 22.30 1.89 66.83
N TYR A 649 22.01 3.19 66.92
CA TYR A 649 20.72 3.71 67.39
C TYR A 649 20.25 4.89 66.53
N GLN A 650 18.94 5.18 66.53
CA GLN A 650 18.42 6.39 65.89
C GLN A 650 19.09 7.64 66.49
N LYS A 651 19.49 8.60 65.64
CA LYS A 651 20.28 9.80 66.01
C LYS A 651 19.77 10.50 67.29
N GLU A 652 18.47 10.78 67.35
CA GLU A 652 17.85 11.47 68.49
C GLU A 652 17.86 10.63 69.76
N ALA A 653 17.63 9.32 69.66
CA ALA A 653 17.67 8.40 70.78
C ALA A 653 19.09 8.25 71.35
N TYR A 654 20.09 8.09 70.47
CA TYR A 654 21.51 8.08 70.84
C TYR A 654 21.88 9.34 71.60
N ILE A 655 21.57 10.51 71.03
CA ILE A 655 21.92 11.80 71.62
C ILE A 655 21.34 11.93 73.03
N LYS A 656 20.02 11.69 73.18
CA LYS A 656 19.34 11.79 74.47
C LYS A 656 19.95 10.82 75.49
N ALA A 657 20.19 9.58 75.09
CA ALA A 657 20.80 8.57 75.95
C ALA A 657 22.23 8.94 76.37
N THR A 658 23.06 9.41 75.43
CA THR A 658 24.46 9.77 75.69
C THR A 658 24.57 10.98 76.60
N VAL A 659 23.78 12.04 76.37
CA VAL A 659 23.75 13.23 77.25
C VAL A 659 23.30 12.85 78.65
N GLN A 660 22.24 12.04 78.76
CA GLN A 660 21.75 11.57 80.06
C GLN A 660 22.78 10.69 80.78
N PHE A 661 23.46 9.81 80.04
CA PHE A 661 24.53 8.97 80.56
C PHE A 661 25.70 9.80 81.07
N LEU A 662 26.24 10.70 80.24
CA LEU A 662 27.41 11.52 80.57
C LEU A 662 27.16 12.38 81.80
N LYS A 663 26.01 13.04 81.88
CA LYS A 663 25.66 13.88 83.03
C LYS A 663 25.72 13.08 84.33
N LYS A 664 25.02 11.93 84.38
CA LYS A 664 24.98 11.06 85.56
C LYS A 664 26.32 10.41 85.87
N TYR A 665 27.07 10.03 84.84
CA TYR A 665 28.39 9.43 85.00
C TYR A 665 29.37 10.42 85.63
N LEU A 666 29.43 11.65 85.11
CA LEU A 666 30.31 12.72 85.59
C LEU A 666 29.95 13.14 87.02
N GLU A 667 28.66 13.30 87.32
CA GLU A 667 28.19 13.56 88.69
C GLU A 667 28.64 12.45 89.66
N LYS A 668 28.57 11.18 89.25
CA LYS A 668 28.98 10.03 90.07
C LYS A 668 30.49 10.00 90.35
N VAL A 669 31.33 10.38 89.38
CA VAL A 669 32.79 10.44 89.56
C VAL A 669 33.25 11.79 90.14
N GLY A 670 32.33 12.62 90.61
CA GLY A 670 32.66 13.93 91.19
C GLY A 670 33.30 14.89 90.20
N TRP A 671 33.03 14.73 88.90
CA TRP A 671 33.64 15.47 87.79
C TRP A 671 35.15 15.30 87.66
N LYS A 672 35.73 14.27 88.28
CA LYS A 672 37.15 13.94 88.17
C LYS A 672 37.35 12.84 87.15
N LEU A 673 38.18 13.11 86.14
CA LEU A 673 38.51 12.14 85.10
C LEU A 673 40.02 11.87 85.05
N PRO A 674 40.43 10.59 84.84
CA PRO A 674 41.83 10.27 84.58
C PRO A 674 42.34 10.98 83.34
N LYS A 675 43.61 11.39 83.34
CA LYS A 675 44.27 12.04 82.20
C LYS A 675 44.08 11.30 80.87
N ALA A 676 44.10 9.96 80.91
CA ALA A 676 43.92 9.10 79.73
C ALA A 676 42.51 9.22 79.10
N ALA A 677 41.47 9.50 79.89
CA ALA A 677 40.08 9.51 79.43
C ALA A 677 39.61 10.86 78.86
N ILE A 678 40.37 11.94 79.08
CA ILE A 678 39.95 13.31 78.75
C ILE A 678 39.79 13.54 77.25
N TRP A 679 40.71 12.99 76.44
CA TRP A 679 40.67 13.21 75.00
C TRP A 679 39.45 12.56 74.35
N GLU A 680 39.09 11.34 74.76
CA GLU A 680 37.88 10.67 74.27
C GLU A 680 36.60 11.32 74.81
N TYR A 681 36.62 11.86 76.05
CA TYR A 681 35.52 12.68 76.57
C TYR A 681 35.30 13.96 75.75
N LEU A 682 36.37 14.71 75.45
CA LEU A 682 36.31 15.92 74.62
C LEU A 682 35.78 15.62 73.22
N LYS A 683 36.22 14.51 72.63
CA LYS A 683 35.79 14.06 71.32
C LYS A 683 34.30 13.69 71.30
N LEU A 684 33.82 12.98 72.32
CA LEU A 684 32.41 12.63 72.47
C LEU A 684 31.54 13.88 72.65
N LEU A 685 31.96 14.87 73.45
CA LEU A 685 31.26 16.14 73.59
C LEU A 685 31.23 16.96 72.28
N LEU A 686 32.35 17.01 71.56
CA LEU A 686 32.44 17.68 70.27
C LEU A 686 31.49 17.03 69.24
N ASN A 687 31.40 15.70 69.25
CA ASN A 687 30.49 14.95 68.39
C ASN A 687 29.02 15.16 68.75
N LEU A 688 28.68 15.29 70.04
CA LEU A 688 27.32 15.66 70.48
C LEU A 688 26.98 17.10 70.08
N GLY A 689 27.91 18.04 70.23
CA GLY A 689 27.72 19.44 69.84
C GLY A 689 27.54 19.63 68.33
N LYS A 690 28.36 18.97 67.50
CA LYS A 690 28.21 18.96 66.02
C LYS A 690 26.86 18.41 65.54
N LYS A 691 26.21 17.58 66.36
CA LYS A 691 24.94 16.93 66.04
C LYS A 691 23.73 17.66 66.63
N GLU A 692 23.93 18.86 67.18
CA GLU A 692 22.93 19.67 67.88
C GLU A 692 22.31 18.95 69.08
N GLY A 693 23.05 18.01 69.67
CA GLY A 693 22.55 17.16 70.73
C GLY A 693 22.70 17.72 72.15
N ILE A 694 23.53 18.75 72.29
CA ILE A 694 23.78 19.47 73.53
C ILE A 694 24.21 20.90 73.18
N GLU A 695 23.77 21.89 73.94
CA GLU A 695 24.10 23.29 73.69
C GLU A 695 25.58 23.57 74.02
N ILE A 696 26.20 24.48 73.24
CA ILE A 696 27.60 24.89 73.46
C ILE A 696 27.80 25.44 74.88
N ALA A 697 26.79 26.12 75.45
CA ALA A 697 26.82 26.61 76.82
C ALA A 697 26.97 25.46 77.83
N THR A 698 26.22 24.37 77.65
CA THR A 698 26.30 23.17 78.51
C THR A 698 27.62 22.44 78.33
N ILE A 699 28.16 22.33 77.10
CA ILE A 699 29.50 21.77 76.88
C ILE A 699 30.54 22.58 77.65
N LYS A 700 30.52 23.92 77.54
CA LYS A 700 31.44 24.80 78.27
C LYS A 700 31.32 24.60 79.78
N GLU A 701 30.11 24.55 80.31
CA GLU A 701 29.87 24.30 81.73
C GLU A 701 30.46 22.96 82.18
N TRP A 702 30.23 21.89 81.41
CA TRP A 702 30.74 20.56 81.74
C TRP A 702 32.25 20.50 81.69
N LEU A 703 32.90 21.19 80.74
CA LEU A 703 34.35 21.28 80.66
C LEU A 703 34.95 22.05 81.84
N ILE A 704 34.33 23.15 82.27
CA ILE A 704 34.79 23.94 83.43
C ILE A 704 34.69 23.13 84.72
N LYS A 705 33.63 22.32 84.86
CA LYS A 705 33.44 21.47 86.05
C LYS A 705 34.37 20.28 86.10
N THR A 706 34.91 19.83 84.96
CA THR A 706 35.69 18.58 84.89
C THR A 706 37.16 18.83 85.30
N GLU A 707 37.62 18.14 86.34
CA GLU A 707 39.01 18.15 86.81
C GLU A 707 39.80 16.94 86.27
N VAL A 708 41.09 17.16 86.01
CA VAL A 708 42.02 16.11 85.53
C VAL A 708 42.79 15.54 86.70
N GLU A 709 42.69 14.24 86.94
CA GLU A 709 43.55 13.56 87.92
C GLU A 709 44.92 13.28 87.30
N ASP A 710 45.95 14.00 87.76
CA ASP A 710 47.36 13.69 87.50
C ASP A 710 47.83 12.65 88.53
N ALA A 711 47.95 11.39 88.09
CA ALA A 711 48.65 10.38 88.88
C ALA A 711 50.17 10.63 88.79
N TYR A 712 50.71 11.40 89.73
CA TYR A 712 52.13 11.37 90.08
C TYR A 712 52.23 10.83 91.52
N ASP A 713 52.69 9.58 91.63
CA ASP A 713 53.25 9.03 92.86
C ASP A 713 54.42 9.91 93.32
N GLY A 714 54.41 10.27 94.60
CA GLY A 714 55.50 11.03 95.21
C GLY A 714 55.48 10.84 96.72
N GLU A 715 56.05 9.74 97.20
CA GLU A 715 57.17 9.72 98.16
C GLU A 715 57.28 8.34 98.85
N GLY A 716 58.21 7.52 98.35
CA GLY A 716 58.96 6.61 99.21
C GLY A 716 60.33 7.22 99.43
N THR A 717 60.53 7.90 100.56
CA THR A 717 61.86 8.19 101.10
C THR A 717 62.36 6.98 101.90
N HIS A 718 63.64 6.65 101.74
CA HIS A 718 64.35 5.61 102.47
C HIS A 718 64.23 5.78 104.00
N GLY A 719 64.30 4.65 104.75
CA GLY A 719 64.59 4.63 106.20
C GLY A 719 65.92 5.35 106.54
N ASP A 720 66.19 5.81 107.75
CA ASP A 720 65.74 5.38 109.08
C ASP A 720 65.36 6.56 109.99
N TYR A 721 64.22 6.46 110.69
CA TYR A 721 63.98 6.62 112.15
C TYR A 721 62.49 6.61 112.47
#